data_AF-A0A2A2QVL2-F1
#
_entry.id   AF-A0A2A2QVL2-F1
#
_cell.length_a   1.000
_cell.length_b   1.000
_cell.length_c   1.000
_cell.angle_alpha   90.00
_cell.angle_beta   90.00
_cell.angle_gamma   90.00
#
_symmetry.space_group_name_H-M   'P 1'
#
loop_
_entity.id
_entity.type
_entity.pdbx_description
1 polymer ?
#
loop_
_entity_poly.entity_id
_entity_poly.type
_entity_poly.pdbx_seq_one_letter_code
_entity_poly.pdbx_strand_id
1 'polypeptide(L)'
;MKPRILHSAFRQRGFALVISLLLMLLITLLSVGLLSLSAVSLRSAGASEAMAVARSNARMAMMLAIGELQSATGPDQRVTGTADLTDAGATNPRWSAAWPTKGTDGPVWLVSGNENGRVDAASPGDVKLLKVADEEVSVAGVQVGEDGPLRGRFAWWIGDEGVKARVDLEAPEVGSSTDLLRYSRSRIGAETGVSRSVDALAGLGAGSDLDMRTILTPATLAVAGEARDVPDDHFHDLTAGGAALPVNVVTGGMKTDLSLVFDSSQATAGLTEEYLGASFTKKTIAGAPVQEPSVKNPRLFYLAPELSANGSNPAGPNWGNLYNYATLWSNVLNEASTPVALNPRPEADIRTSNWPPYRNVDKGSFKRDIQHTNSSLTPVLSYLQMGFRMRASGPGKSYTIDGRTGTDGYQMQLEMKPVIGLWNPHNVRISATPYRIDWALYPYLRIGLEDRTGKRIGTPRVWMREHWKSGTGGDTPETSQDRWFQLRTPSIDLQPGEFRLFSVTSQSKLADVNNLVAGWNEEGGFVFDLVYSRFDSQVNAGKPIVVPSGSLAWYGDLFLEDSQHEDTPKQFPGGFADGASASWVTLKGSGDSVIHRVADLWQTPRPGEKPGGNWRVPEQVISVADATDGRQNSPKILVEQLAASPWHIGTWAWNSRTTTEAVEGQTTRGWSDTNPRHAAANPLWDGSKLNSSGTYDGWYFNSSMLGGSWGSPTRPFSQTTINGDKGPGGRGKIAEGQLGDQEPEASVEGRYQGFGGASTTTSLGQNHVVLFDVPRSPLVSIGQFQHAHVARYGYEPSFPIGASYASPRLPLGSISSDNFAGVQGFRMADLSYILNRELWDGYFFSTIGTDYQSGSGSLDRNLPWESIRSGMTPLPNPRLRFVPRAGDTSLDKIVGEAGRRAPIELASRILIEGGFNVNSTSKTAWKAVLASMADFELPVIGTSGGKPSWESPEGVRFPRFGHVLTSNGWTKQAGSDPSFWRGYRSLGNDELDDLAEAIVAEVRERGPFRSFAEFVNRDPESQRQEDRLKGPLQAALDRTINAALPPEVGKPATQPTGTSFSPAISGENQASGFAGYLSQGDILQCLAPVLGVRSDYFRVVTLGEASDARGTVLARARCEAFVQRLPDFVDRLDSPGARTADLQSPVNRKFGRRFQIVSFRWLAPTEA
;
A
#
# COMPACT_ATOMS: atom_id res chain seq x y z
N MET A 1 -71.66 -112.18 39.28
CA MET A 1 -71.61 -113.06 38.10
C MET A 1 -70.30 -112.82 37.36
N LYS A 2 -69.45 -113.84 37.21
CA LYS A 2 -68.28 -113.79 36.32
C LYS A 2 -68.77 -113.70 34.86
N PRO A 3 -68.02 -113.02 33.98
CA PRO A 3 -67.69 -113.70 32.73
C PRO A 3 -66.20 -113.60 32.35
N ARG A 4 -65.74 -114.70 31.76
CA ARG A 4 -64.42 -114.90 31.15
C ARG A 4 -64.25 -113.99 29.95
N ILE A 5 -63.05 -113.42 29.80
CA ILE A 5 -62.57 -112.81 28.57
C ILE A 5 -61.67 -113.84 27.85
N LEU A 6 -62.08 -114.25 26.66
CA LEU A 6 -61.29 -115.03 25.71
C LEU A 6 -60.44 -114.07 24.86
N HIS A 7 -59.21 -114.50 24.61
CA HIS A 7 -58.25 -113.82 23.74
C HIS A 7 -58.76 -113.74 22.28
N SER A 8 -58.52 -112.60 21.63
CA SER A 8 -58.16 -112.60 20.20
C SER A 8 -57.01 -111.63 19.99
N ALA A 9 -55.97 -112.12 19.31
CA ALA A 9 -54.74 -111.40 19.04
C ALA A 9 -54.93 -110.43 17.86
N PHE A 10 -54.52 -109.18 18.04
CA PHE A 10 -54.12 -108.32 16.94
C PHE A 10 -52.77 -107.66 17.26
N ARG A 11 -51.74 -108.07 16.53
CA ARG A 11 -50.41 -107.44 16.53
C ARG A 11 -50.54 -106.01 16.00
N GLN A 12 -50.37 -105.01 16.86
CA GLN A 12 -50.02 -103.65 16.43
C GLN A 12 -48.49 -103.49 16.44
N ARG A 13 -47.84 -103.81 15.31
CA ARG A 13 -46.46 -103.40 15.02
C ARG A 13 -46.53 -102.19 14.07
N GLY A 14 -46.46 -100.98 14.61
CA GLY A 14 -46.44 -99.75 13.80
C GLY A 14 -46.51 -98.43 14.57
N PHE A 15 -47.31 -98.33 15.64
CA PHE A 15 -47.57 -97.06 16.33
C PHE A 15 -46.39 -96.55 17.18
N ALA A 16 -45.65 -97.44 17.84
CA ALA A 16 -44.44 -97.07 18.59
C ALA A 16 -43.31 -96.53 17.69
N LEU A 17 -43.22 -97.01 16.45
CA LEU A 17 -42.24 -96.55 15.46
C LEU A 17 -42.58 -95.14 14.94
N VAL A 18 -43.86 -94.84 14.74
CA VAL A 18 -44.32 -93.51 14.30
C VAL A 18 -44.11 -92.45 15.38
N ILE A 19 -44.40 -92.78 16.65
CA ILE A 19 -44.11 -91.87 17.78
C ILE A 19 -42.60 -91.67 17.95
N SER A 20 -41.78 -92.71 17.86
CA SER A 20 -40.32 -92.55 17.97
C SER A 20 -39.70 -91.80 16.80
N LEU A 21 -40.21 -91.97 15.57
CA LEU A 21 -39.82 -91.18 14.40
C LEU A 21 -40.26 -89.71 14.53
N LEU A 22 -41.48 -89.43 14.98
CA LEU A 22 -41.95 -88.05 15.21
C LEU A 22 -41.17 -87.38 16.34
N LEU A 23 -40.83 -88.11 17.41
CA LEU A 23 -40.05 -87.60 18.53
C LEU A 23 -38.59 -87.35 18.12
N MET A 24 -37.97 -88.27 17.36
CA MET A 24 -36.64 -88.05 16.79
C MET A 24 -36.63 -86.87 15.82
N LEU A 25 -37.64 -86.75 14.94
CA LEU A 25 -37.75 -85.65 13.98
C LEU A 25 -37.91 -84.30 14.69
N LEU A 26 -38.74 -84.25 15.74
CA LEU A 26 -38.92 -83.07 16.60
C LEU A 26 -37.62 -82.70 17.32
N ILE A 27 -36.93 -83.68 17.91
CA ILE A 27 -35.64 -83.44 18.59
C ILE A 27 -34.58 -82.96 17.60
N THR A 28 -34.48 -83.55 16.40
CA THR A 28 -33.55 -83.08 15.37
C THR A 28 -33.88 -81.67 14.88
N LEU A 29 -35.15 -81.33 14.68
CA LEU A 29 -35.57 -79.97 14.33
C LEU A 29 -35.22 -78.96 15.43
N LEU A 30 -35.44 -79.33 16.69
CA LEU A 30 -35.09 -78.50 17.84
C LEU A 30 -33.57 -78.32 17.97
N SER A 31 -32.80 -79.40 17.77
CA SER A 31 -31.33 -79.37 17.77
C SER A 31 -30.77 -78.53 16.64
N VAL A 32 -31.31 -78.65 15.41
CA VAL A 32 -30.90 -77.82 14.27
C VAL A 32 -31.30 -76.35 14.47
N GLY A 33 -32.49 -76.09 15.03
CA GLY A 33 -32.93 -74.75 15.41
C GLY A 33 -32.00 -74.10 16.45
N LEU A 34 -31.65 -74.83 17.51
CA LEU A 34 -30.71 -74.37 18.54
C LEU A 34 -29.29 -74.18 18.00
N LEU A 35 -28.78 -75.09 17.15
CA LEU A 35 -27.48 -74.93 16.48
C LEU A 35 -27.46 -73.69 15.57
N SER A 36 -28.54 -73.44 14.83
CA SER A 36 -28.64 -72.25 13.97
C SER A 36 -28.66 -70.96 14.78
N LEU A 37 -29.40 -70.94 15.89
CA LEU A 37 -29.47 -69.80 16.80
C LEU A 37 -28.13 -69.57 17.49
N SER A 38 -27.47 -70.62 18.00
CA SER A 38 -26.13 -70.51 18.59
C SER A 38 -25.10 -70.03 17.59
N ALA A 39 -25.14 -70.49 16.34
CA ALA A 39 -24.24 -70.02 15.29
C ALA A 39 -24.49 -68.55 14.91
N VAL A 40 -25.76 -68.11 14.87
CA VAL A 40 -26.11 -66.70 14.66
C VAL A 40 -25.66 -65.84 15.84
N SER A 41 -25.91 -66.28 17.08
CA SER A 41 -25.47 -65.59 18.29
C SER A 41 -23.95 -65.49 18.39
N LEU A 42 -23.20 -66.54 18.04
CA LEU A 42 -21.73 -66.52 18.02
C LEU A 42 -21.21 -65.53 16.97
N ARG A 43 -21.80 -65.50 15.77
CA ARG A 43 -21.45 -64.53 14.73
C ARG A 43 -21.77 -63.10 15.15
N SER A 44 -22.93 -62.88 15.77
CA SER A 44 -23.31 -61.56 16.29
C SER A 44 -22.37 -61.09 17.41
N ALA A 45 -21.98 -62.00 18.32
CA ALA A 45 -21.04 -61.70 19.40
C ALA A 45 -19.65 -61.38 18.83
N GLY A 46 -19.14 -62.18 17.89
CA GLY A 46 -17.85 -61.93 17.23
C GLY A 46 -17.84 -60.64 16.41
N ALA A 47 -18.93 -60.32 15.71
CA ALA A 47 -19.07 -59.03 15.01
C ALA A 47 -19.10 -57.84 15.97
N SER A 48 -19.79 -57.98 17.12
CA SER A 48 -19.82 -56.95 18.16
C SER A 48 -18.45 -56.76 18.81
N GLU A 49 -17.71 -57.85 19.05
CA GLU A 49 -16.34 -57.82 19.59
C GLU A 49 -15.38 -57.13 18.61
N ALA A 50 -15.39 -57.54 17.34
CA ALA A 50 -14.59 -56.91 16.29
C ALA A 50 -14.91 -55.42 16.14
N MET A 51 -16.18 -55.03 16.21
CA MET A 51 -16.57 -53.62 16.16
C MET A 51 -16.12 -52.84 17.39
N ALA A 52 -16.14 -53.45 18.59
CA ALA A 52 -15.62 -52.84 19.81
C ALA A 52 -14.11 -52.60 19.71
N VAL A 53 -13.36 -53.56 19.18
CA VAL A 53 -11.91 -53.43 18.90
C VAL A 53 -11.66 -52.33 17.86
N ALA A 54 -12.39 -52.32 16.75
CA ALA A 54 -12.28 -51.28 15.73
C ALA A 54 -12.54 -49.87 16.29
N ARG A 55 -13.58 -49.71 17.14
CA ARG A 55 -13.87 -48.43 17.82
C ARG A 55 -12.77 -48.04 18.81
N SER A 56 -12.18 -49.02 19.52
CA SER A 56 -11.05 -48.77 20.43
C SER A 56 -9.83 -48.25 19.65
N ASN A 57 -9.52 -48.89 18.53
CA ASN A 57 -8.41 -48.49 17.64
C ASN A 57 -8.64 -47.09 17.06
N ALA A 58 -9.86 -46.77 16.63
CA ALA A 58 -10.20 -45.43 16.11
C ALA A 58 -10.05 -44.33 17.17
N ARG A 59 -10.41 -44.60 18.43
CA ARG A 59 -10.22 -43.67 19.56
C ARG A 59 -8.75 -43.50 19.92
N MET A 60 -7.98 -44.57 19.90
CA MET A 60 -6.53 -44.49 20.11
C MET A 60 -5.87 -43.62 19.03
N ALA A 61 -6.24 -43.84 17.76
CA ALA A 61 -5.79 -43.01 16.65
C ALA A 61 -6.17 -41.54 16.82
N MET A 62 -7.37 -41.25 17.34
CA MET A 62 -7.81 -39.88 17.63
C MET A 62 -6.92 -39.22 18.69
N MET A 63 -6.59 -39.93 19.76
CA MET A 63 -5.70 -39.41 20.81
C MET A 63 -4.28 -39.18 20.29
N LEU A 64 -3.77 -40.08 19.45
CA LEU A 64 -2.46 -39.92 18.80
C LEU A 64 -2.45 -38.73 17.84
N ALA A 65 -3.45 -38.63 16.96
CA ALA A 65 -3.59 -37.53 16.02
C ALA A 65 -3.62 -36.16 16.71
N ILE A 66 -4.41 -36.03 17.79
CA ILE A 66 -4.46 -34.78 18.58
C ILE A 66 -3.13 -34.52 19.29
N GLY A 67 -2.44 -35.57 19.77
CA GLY A 67 -1.10 -35.45 20.36
C GLY A 67 -0.05 -34.93 19.36
N GLU A 68 -0.06 -35.48 18.14
CA GLU A 68 0.79 -35.03 17.04
C GLU A 68 0.45 -33.59 16.61
N LEU A 69 -0.85 -33.28 16.48
CA LEU A 69 -1.31 -31.91 16.20
C LEU A 69 -0.79 -30.92 17.25
N GLN A 70 -0.92 -31.27 18.53
CA GLN A 70 -0.48 -30.46 19.65
C GLN A 70 1.05 -30.24 19.63
N SER A 71 1.83 -31.28 19.33
CA SER A 71 3.29 -31.18 19.20
C SER A 71 3.72 -30.34 18.00
N ALA A 72 3.08 -30.54 16.85
CA ALA A 72 3.47 -29.94 15.59
C ALA A 72 3.01 -28.48 15.45
N THR A 73 1.78 -28.15 15.89
CA THR A 73 1.13 -26.84 15.66
C THR A 73 0.81 -26.08 16.94
N GLY A 74 0.92 -26.70 18.12
CA GLY A 74 0.67 -26.03 19.39
C GLY A 74 1.59 -24.84 19.67
N PRO A 75 2.91 -24.90 19.40
CA PRO A 75 3.80 -23.74 19.49
C PRO A 75 3.38 -22.58 18.58
N ASP A 76 3.58 -21.33 19.02
CA ASP A 76 3.21 -20.13 18.25
C ASP A 76 4.01 -20.00 16.94
N GLN A 77 5.27 -20.44 16.96
CA GLN A 77 6.23 -20.31 15.86
C GLN A 77 6.08 -21.44 14.82
N ARG A 78 4.86 -21.58 14.30
CA ARG A 78 4.47 -22.59 13.31
C ARG A 78 3.57 -21.98 12.24
N VAL A 79 3.73 -22.44 11.01
CA VAL A 79 2.81 -22.18 9.89
C VAL A 79 2.20 -23.49 9.40
N THR A 80 1.02 -23.43 8.81
CA THR A 80 0.32 -24.62 8.29
C THR A 80 -0.12 -24.41 6.86
N GLY A 81 -0.36 -25.51 6.16
CA GLY A 81 -0.72 -25.53 4.74
C GLY A 81 -0.87 -26.95 4.24
N THR A 82 -1.28 -27.11 2.99
CA THR A 82 -1.52 -28.41 2.35
C THR A 82 -0.29 -28.88 1.55
N ALA A 83 -0.23 -30.17 1.25
CA ALA A 83 0.88 -30.77 0.51
C ALA A 83 0.98 -30.27 -0.93
N ASP A 84 -0.13 -29.81 -1.49
CA ASP A 84 -0.23 -29.15 -2.80
C ASP A 84 0.66 -27.89 -2.92
N LEU A 85 1.18 -27.36 -1.81
CA LEU A 85 2.17 -26.27 -1.81
C LEU A 85 3.58 -26.71 -2.16
N THR A 86 3.92 -27.97 -1.93
CA THR A 86 5.33 -28.43 -2.01
C THR A 86 5.69 -29.11 -3.33
N ASP A 87 4.71 -29.69 -4.03
CA ASP A 87 4.95 -30.35 -5.30
C ASP A 87 3.69 -30.35 -6.16
N ALA A 88 3.78 -29.81 -7.38
CA ALA A 88 2.66 -29.78 -8.32
C ALA A 88 2.36 -31.21 -8.79
N GLY A 89 1.25 -31.79 -8.30
CA GLY A 89 0.92 -33.20 -8.54
C GLY A 89 1.37 -34.15 -7.44
N ALA A 90 1.54 -33.66 -6.20
CA ALA A 90 1.74 -34.50 -5.03
C ALA A 90 0.74 -35.67 -5.01
N THR A 91 1.23 -36.88 -4.68
CA THR A 91 0.39 -38.10 -4.63
C THR A 91 -0.82 -37.95 -3.71
N ASN A 92 -0.69 -37.14 -2.65
CA ASN A 92 -1.77 -36.81 -1.72
C ASN A 92 -1.82 -35.30 -1.46
N PRO A 93 -2.44 -34.49 -2.34
CA PRO A 93 -2.39 -33.02 -2.27
C PRO A 93 -3.12 -32.45 -1.04
N ARG A 94 -4.05 -33.23 -0.45
CA ARG A 94 -4.88 -32.85 0.70
C ARG A 94 -4.27 -33.17 2.06
N TRP A 95 -3.02 -33.63 2.12
CA TRP A 95 -2.33 -33.78 3.41
C TRP A 95 -1.97 -32.42 3.99
N SER A 96 -2.26 -32.21 5.27
CA SER A 96 -1.84 -30.98 5.96
C SER A 96 -0.46 -31.17 6.56
N ALA A 97 0.34 -30.10 6.58
CA ALA A 97 1.62 -30.08 7.24
C ALA A 97 1.79 -28.84 8.12
N ALA A 98 2.71 -28.96 9.06
CA ALA A 98 3.19 -27.87 9.90
C ALA A 98 4.67 -27.62 9.62
N TRP A 99 5.04 -26.35 9.49
CA TRP A 99 6.41 -25.92 9.25
C TRP A 99 6.86 -24.98 10.38
N PRO A 100 8.14 -25.07 10.81
CA PRO A 100 8.69 -24.06 11.70
C PRO A 100 8.86 -22.72 10.97
N THR A 101 8.66 -21.62 11.66
CA THR A 101 8.79 -20.28 11.06
C THR A 101 10.24 -19.87 10.82
N LYS A 102 11.20 -20.59 11.43
CA LYS A 102 12.65 -20.39 11.27
C LYS A 102 13.33 -21.73 11.04
N GLY A 103 14.44 -21.72 10.30
CA GLY A 103 15.26 -22.90 10.04
C GLY A 103 14.92 -23.59 8.71
N THR A 104 15.72 -24.60 8.37
CA THR A 104 15.63 -25.36 7.12
C THR A 104 14.92 -26.71 7.31
N ASP A 105 14.32 -26.95 8.48
CA ASP A 105 13.63 -28.20 8.76
C ASP A 105 12.40 -28.34 7.85
N GLY A 106 12.21 -29.57 7.36
CA GLY A 106 11.09 -29.94 6.49
C GLY A 106 9.73 -29.93 7.21
N PRO A 107 8.63 -30.12 6.45
CA PRO A 107 7.30 -30.23 7.02
C PRO A 107 7.17 -31.40 7.99
N VAL A 108 6.35 -31.22 9.03
CA VAL A 108 5.76 -32.32 9.80
C VAL A 108 4.38 -32.60 9.21
N TRP A 109 4.24 -33.72 8.52
CA TRP A 109 2.96 -34.15 7.94
C TRP A 109 2.00 -34.62 9.04
N LEU A 110 0.76 -34.12 9.01
CA LEU A 110 -0.28 -34.42 9.98
C LEU A 110 -1.13 -35.61 9.51
N VAL A 111 -0.46 -36.74 9.31
CA VAL A 111 -1.05 -38.01 8.86
C VAL A 111 -0.41 -39.20 9.58
N SER A 112 -1.13 -40.31 9.68
CA SER A 112 -0.58 -41.57 10.18
C SER A 112 0.55 -42.09 9.29
N GLY A 113 1.55 -42.73 9.90
CA GLY A 113 2.80 -43.14 9.24
C GLY A 113 3.99 -42.20 9.47
N ASN A 114 3.74 -40.99 9.98
CA ASN A 114 4.80 -40.03 10.31
C ASN A 114 5.46 -40.28 11.68
N GLU A 115 5.10 -41.35 12.39
CA GLU A 115 5.57 -41.61 13.76
C GLU A 115 7.09 -41.85 13.84
N ASN A 116 7.72 -42.20 12.71
CA ASN A 116 9.18 -42.40 12.59
C ASN A 116 9.91 -41.24 11.87
N GLY A 117 9.24 -40.12 11.61
CA GLY A 117 9.83 -38.91 11.01
C GLY A 117 10.11 -38.99 9.50
N ARG A 118 9.50 -39.94 8.79
CA ARG A 118 9.58 -40.05 7.32
C ARG A 118 8.25 -40.60 6.77
N VAL A 119 7.67 -39.90 5.81
CA VAL A 119 6.49 -40.35 5.06
C VAL A 119 6.94 -40.58 3.61
N ASP A 120 7.01 -41.84 3.17
CA ASP A 120 7.28 -42.18 1.77
C ASP A 120 5.96 -42.21 0.97
N ALA A 121 6.01 -42.00 -0.35
CA ALA A 121 4.85 -42.03 -1.24
C ALA A 121 4.10 -43.38 -1.18
N ALA A 122 2.82 -43.35 -1.59
CA ALA A 122 1.83 -44.38 -1.33
C ALA A 122 2.34 -45.82 -1.52
N SER A 123 2.25 -46.61 -0.44
CA SER A 123 2.70 -48.00 -0.42
C SER A 123 1.51 -48.97 -0.56
N PRO A 124 1.71 -50.24 -0.96
CA PRO A 124 0.65 -51.26 -1.07
C PRO A 124 -0.12 -51.59 0.23
N GLY A 125 0.10 -50.83 1.30
CA GLY A 125 -0.61 -50.90 2.57
C GLY A 125 -1.53 -49.71 2.86
N ASP A 126 -1.53 -48.62 2.10
CA ASP A 126 -2.28 -47.41 2.48
C ASP A 126 -3.79 -47.64 2.59
N VAL A 127 -4.42 -46.94 3.53
CA VAL A 127 -5.85 -47.04 3.79
C VAL A 127 -6.56 -45.79 3.29
N LYS A 128 -7.63 -46.01 2.51
CA LYS A 128 -8.54 -44.97 2.05
C LYS A 128 -9.39 -44.50 3.23
N LEU A 129 -9.10 -43.30 3.73
CA LEU A 129 -9.71 -42.80 4.93
C LEU A 129 -11.03 -42.07 4.64
N LEU A 130 -11.03 -41.28 3.58
CA LEU A 130 -12.12 -40.43 3.13
C LEU A 130 -12.19 -40.45 1.60
N LYS A 131 -13.40 -40.52 1.05
CA LYS A 131 -13.67 -40.26 -0.36
C LYS A 131 -14.67 -39.11 -0.45
N VAL A 132 -14.32 -38.07 -1.20
CA VAL A 132 -15.18 -36.91 -1.43
C VAL A 132 -15.24 -36.68 -2.93
N ALA A 133 -16.43 -36.78 -3.52
CA ALA A 133 -16.62 -36.81 -4.96
C ALA A 133 -15.63 -37.81 -5.63
N ASP A 134 -14.74 -37.31 -6.49
CA ASP A 134 -13.72 -38.10 -7.20
C ASP A 134 -12.34 -38.09 -6.51
N GLU A 135 -12.16 -37.33 -5.42
CA GLU A 135 -10.91 -37.25 -4.67
C GLU A 135 -10.88 -38.25 -3.49
N GLU A 136 -9.74 -38.92 -3.31
CA GLU A 136 -9.53 -39.88 -2.20
C GLU A 136 -8.35 -39.44 -1.32
N VAL A 137 -8.55 -39.40 0.00
CA VAL A 137 -7.48 -39.16 0.96
C VAL A 137 -6.96 -40.52 1.46
N SER A 138 -5.75 -40.86 1.03
CA SER A 138 -5.05 -42.08 1.43
C SER A 138 -3.97 -41.77 2.47
N VAL A 139 -3.84 -42.62 3.49
CA VAL A 139 -2.82 -42.49 4.54
C VAL A 139 -2.30 -43.86 4.96
N ALA A 140 -1.10 -43.90 5.54
CA ALA A 140 -0.51 -45.17 5.97
C ALA A 140 -1.29 -45.74 7.17
N GLY A 141 -1.73 -47.00 7.09
CA GLY A 141 -2.36 -47.66 8.22
C GLY A 141 -1.34 -48.35 9.12
N VAL A 142 -1.35 -48.04 10.40
CA VAL A 142 -0.40 -48.52 11.42
C VAL A 142 -1.00 -49.72 12.17
N GLN A 143 -0.22 -50.79 12.32
CA GLN A 143 -0.65 -52.02 13.01
C GLN A 143 -0.56 -51.86 14.54
N VAL A 144 -1.50 -52.48 15.26
CA VAL A 144 -1.62 -52.47 16.72
C VAL A 144 -1.54 -53.90 17.24
N GLY A 145 -0.35 -54.26 17.73
CA GLY A 145 -0.08 -55.57 18.33
C GLY A 145 -0.05 -56.73 17.32
N GLU A 146 0.90 -57.64 17.49
CA GLU A 146 1.02 -58.84 16.64
C GLU A 146 0.42 -60.10 17.29
N ASP A 147 0.24 -60.07 18.62
CA ASP A 147 -0.13 -61.21 19.46
C ASP A 147 -1.58 -61.11 19.96
N GLY A 148 -2.46 -61.90 19.36
CA GLY A 148 -3.87 -62.01 19.73
C GLY A 148 -4.73 -62.66 18.62
N PRO A 149 -5.94 -63.15 18.93
CA PRO A 149 -6.86 -63.71 17.92
C PRO A 149 -7.44 -62.65 16.97
N LEU A 150 -7.45 -61.38 17.38
CA LEU A 150 -7.84 -60.21 16.59
C LEU A 150 -6.65 -59.24 16.51
N ARG A 151 -6.24 -58.87 15.30
CA ARG A 151 -5.21 -57.87 15.03
C ARG A 151 -5.85 -56.52 14.77
N GLY A 152 -5.27 -55.45 15.32
CA GLY A 152 -5.79 -54.09 15.16
C GLY A 152 -5.01 -53.31 14.11
N ARG A 153 -5.69 -52.45 13.35
CA ARG A 153 -5.04 -51.44 12.51
C ARG A 153 -5.70 -50.09 12.76
N PHE A 154 -4.95 -49.00 12.67
CA PHE A 154 -5.54 -47.66 12.65
C PHE A 154 -4.90 -46.76 11.62
N ALA A 155 -5.62 -45.70 11.27
CA ALA A 155 -5.13 -44.62 10.41
C ALA A 155 -5.78 -43.31 10.82
N TRP A 156 -5.13 -42.19 10.54
CA TRP A 156 -5.66 -40.86 10.85
C TRP A 156 -5.15 -39.81 9.86
N TRP A 157 -5.97 -38.79 9.62
CA TRP A 157 -5.68 -37.62 8.80
C TRP A 157 -6.19 -36.38 9.51
N ILE A 158 -5.43 -35.29 9.40
CA ILE A 158 -5.83 -33.98 9.88
C ILE A 158 -5.96 -33.03 8.70
N GLY A 159 -7.17 -32.53 8.50
CA GLY A 159 -7.49 -31.46 7.55
C GLY A 159 -7.32 -30.10 8.21
N ASP A 160 -6.58 -29.22 7.55
CA ASP A 160 -6.54 -27.80 7.86
C ASP A 160 -7.86 -27.15 7.41
N GLU A 161 -8.61 -26.57 8.34
CA GLU A 161 -9.88 -25.89 8.04
C GLU A 161 -9.70 -24.38 7.87
N GLY A 162 -8.55 -23.81 8.28
CA GLY A 162 -8.26 -22.38 8.10
C GLY A 162 -7.86 -22.01 6.67
N VAL A 163 -7.53 -22.99 5.83
CA VAL A 163 -7.36 -22.78 4.37
C VAL A 163 -8.69 -22.70 3.60
N LYS A 164 -9.83 -22.85 4.28
CA LYS A 164 -11.18 -22.82 3.70
C LYS A 164 -11.91 -21.53 4.04
N ALA A 165 -12.89 -21.17 3.24
CA ALA A 165 -13.75 -20.02 3.50
C ALA A 165 -14.87 -20.38 4.47
N ARG A 166 -15.01 -19.58 5.53
CA ARG A 166 -16.04 -19.79 6.55
C ARG A 166 -17.38 -19.20 6.13
N VAL A 167 -18.45 -19.98 6.19
CA VAL A 167 -19.75 -19.65 5.56
C VAL A 167 -20.80 -19.02 6.49
N ASP A 168 -20.72 -19.24 7.80
CA ASP A 168 -21.75 -18.86 8.80
C ASP A 168 -21.63 -17.41 9.31
N LEU A 169 -20.86 -16.57 8.61
CA LEU A 169 -20.54 -15.21 9.06
C LEU A 169 -21.44 -14.20 8.36
N GLU A 170 -22.00 -13.29 9.15
CA GLU A 170 -23.02 -12.34 8.71
C GLU A 170 -22.66 -10.93 9.18
N ALA A 171 -22.90 -9.94 8.33
CA ALA A 171 -22.74 -8.54 8.68
C ALA A 171 -23.72 -8.11 9.79
N PRO A 172 -23.28 -7.32 10.79
CA PRO A 172 -24.20 -6.79 11.80
C PRO A 172 -25.13 -5.73 11.20
N GLU A 173 -26.36 -5.66 11.69
CA GLU A 173 -27.33 -4.63 11.27
C GLU A 173 -26.77 -3.20 11.44
N VAL A 174 -27.01 -2.36 10.43
CA VAL A 174 -26.47 -0.99 10.34
C VAL A 174 -27.28 0.02 11.19
N GLY A 175 -28.55 -0.26 11.45
CA GLY A 175 -29.62 0.70 11.78
C GLY A 175 -29.52 1.56 13.06
N SER A 176 -28.43 1.49 13.83
CA SER A 176 -28.24 2.32 15.04
C SER A 176 -26.80 2.80 15.29
N SER A 177 -25.92 2.72 14.29
CA SER A 177 -24.50 3.03 14.45
C SER A 177 -24.16 4.51 14.30
N THR A 178 -23.16 5.00 15.06
CA THR A 178 -22.60 6.35 14.88
C THR A 178 -21.84 6.43 13.55
N ASP A 179 -21.73 7.61 12.95
CA ASP A 179 -20.94 7.80 11.72
C ASP A 179 -19.50 7.28 11.88
N LEU A 180 -18.91 7.50 13.06
CA LEU A 180 -17.56 7.02 13.39
C LEU A 180 -17.45 5.49 13.28
N LEU A 181 -18.43 4.77 13.82
CA LEU A 181 -18.48 3.31 13.76
C LEU A 181 -18.72 2.81 12.34
N ARG A 182 -19.56 3.51 11.57
CA ARG A 182 -19.79 3.21 10.14
C ARG A 182 -18.51 3.40 9.32
N TYR A 183 -17.73 4.45 9.60
CA TYR A 183 -16.42 4.65 8.95
C TYR A 183 -15.50 3.47 9.23
N SER A 184 -15.36 3.04 10.49
CA SER A 184 -14.55 1.87 10.85
C SER A 184 -15.01 0.59 10.13
N ARG A 185 -16.33 0.37 10.01
CA ARG A 185 -16.91 -0.81 9.35
C ARG A 185 -16.79 -0.80 7.83
N SER A 186 -16.86 0.37 7.19
CA SER A 186 -16.73 0.50 5.72
C SER A 186 -15.37 0.06 5.16
N ARG A 187 -14.40 -0.24 6.03
CA ARG A 187 -13.03 -0.61 5.66
C ARG A 187 -12.73 -2.08 5.89
N ILE A 188 -13.67 -2.88 6.40
CA ILE A 188 -13.46 -4.30 6.72
C ILE A 188 -14.65 -5.12 6.20
N GLY A 189 -14.38 -6.28 5.62
CA GLY A 189 -15.43 -7.25 5.26
C GLY A 189 -16.03 -7.89 6.52
N ALA A 190 -17.33 -7.68 6.74
CA ALA A 190 -18.01 -8.22 7.91
C ALA A 190 -18.44 -9.69 7.76
N GLU A 191 -18.64 -10.14 6.52
CA GLU A 191 -19.08 -11.49 6.18
C GLU A 191 -18.08 -12.16 5.23
N THR A 192 -18.41 -13.36 4.76
CA THR A 192 -17.64 -14.03 3.71
C THR A 192 -18.48 -14.05 2.45
N GLY A 193 -17.92 -13.67 1.29
CA GLY A 193 -18.66 -13.52 0.04
C GLY A 193 -18.98 -14.84 -0.68
N VAL A 194 -19.50 -15.83 0.05
CA VAL A 194 -19.70 -17.20 -0.43
C VAL A 194 -20.77 -17.26 -1.53
N SER A 195 -21.81 -16.43 -1.41
CA SER A 195 -22.88 -16.28 -2.40
C SER A 195 -22.37 -15.83 -3.77
N ARG A 196 -21.22 -15.15 -3.83
CA ARG A 196 -20.57 -14.72 -5.08
C ARG A 196 -19.47 -15.68 -5.53
N SER A 197 -19.00 -16.57 -4.65
CA SER A 197 -17.97 -17.56 -5.00
C SER A 197 -18.52 -18.87 -5.52
N VAL A 198 -19.70 -19.28 -5.06
CA VAL A 198 -20.35 -20.56 -5.43
C VAL A 198 -21.72 -20.27 -6.00
N ASP A 199 -21.91 -20.56 -7.29
CA ASP A 199 -23.15 -20.26 -8.02
C ASP A 199 -24.39 -20.89 -7.38
N ALA A 200 -24.25 -22.11 -6.86
CA ALA A 200 -25.34 -22.81 -6.17
C ALA A 200 -25.79 -22.11 -4.87
N LEU A 201 -24.98 -21.19 -4.32
CA LEU A 201 -25.26 -20.43 -3.11
C LEU A 201 -25.61 -18.96 -3.41
N ALA A 202 -25.79 -18.57 -4.67
CA ALA A 202 -26.10 -17.20 -5.06
C ALA A 202 -27.39 -16.65 -4.40
N GLY A 203 -28.35 -17.53 -4.09
CA GLY A 203 -29.58 -17.19 -3.39
C GLY A 203 -29.41 -16.82 -1.91
N LEU A 204 -28.24 -17.06 -1.31
CA LEU A 204 -27.93 -16.74 0.09
C LEU A 204 -27.26 -15.36 0.26
N GLY A 205 -27.26 -14.52 -0.79
CA GLY A 205 -26.65 -13.18 -0.75
C GLY A 205 -27.43 -12.14 0.07
N ALA A 206 -26.99 -10.89 -0.06
CA ALA A 206 -27.60 -9.74 0.60
C ALA A 206 -29.12 -9.66 0.33
N GLY A 207 -29.92 -9.70 1.41
CA GLY A 207 -31.38 -9.68 1.35
C GLY A 207 -32.06 -11.05 1.52
N SER A 208 -31.32 -12.13 1.77
CA SER A 208 -31.94 -13.39 2.21
C SER A 208 -32.51 -13.27 3.63
N ASP A 209 -33.67 -13.87 3.89
CA ASP A 209 -34.28 -13.94 5.23
C ASP A 209 -33.57 -14.98 6.14
N LEU A 210 -32.52 -15.63 5.63
CA LEU A 210 -31.83 -16.70 6.33
C LEU A 210 -30.75 -16.13 7.25
N ASP A 211 -30.90 -16.36 8.55
CA ASP A 211 -29.83 -16.09 9.52
C ASP A 211 -28.68 -17.08 9.29
N MET A 212 -27.61 -16.59 8.65
CA MET A 212 -26.43 -17.39 8.31
C MET A 212 -25.76 -18.01 9.56
N ARG A 213 -25.98 -17.46 10.75
CA ARG A 213 -25.43 -17.99 12.02
C ARG A 213 -26.09 -19.31 12.42
N THR A 214 -27.21 -19.67 11.81
CA THR A 214 -27.87 -20.97 12.01
C THR A 214 -27.19 -22.10 11.23
N ILE A 215 -26.24 -21.79 10.35
CA ILE A 215 -25.47 -22.78 9.59
C ILE A 215 -24.40 -23.38 10.50
N LEU A 216 -24.68 -24.58 11.02
CA LEU A 216 -23.76 -25.29 11.94
C LEU A 216 -22.80 -26.23 11.20
N THR A 217 -23.15 -26.63 9.99
CA THR A 217 -22.42 -27.62 9.17
C THR A 217 -22.56 -27.33 7.68
N PRO A 218 -21.67 -27.86 6.82
CA PRO A 218 -21.87 -27.84 5.37
C PRO A 218 -23.19 -28.48 4.94
N ALA A 219 -23.66 -29.52 5.63
CA ALA A 219 -24.94 -30.16 5.33
C ALA A 219 -26.14 -29.22 5.58
N THR A 220 -26.10 -28.42 6.64
CA THR A 220 -27.13 -27.39 6.88
C THR A 220 -27.05 -26.25 5.86
N LEU A 221 -25.86 -25.90 5.37
CA LEU A 221 -25.69 -24.95 4.26
C LEU A 221 -26.36 -25.46 2.98
N ALA A 222 -26.18 -26.74 2.65
CA ALA A 222 -26.81 -27.36 1.49
C ALA A 222 -28.34 -27.34 1.55
N VAL A 223 -28.90 -27.53 2.75
CA VAL A 223 -30.35 -27.41 2.96
C VAL A 223 -30.80 -25.95 2.83
N ALA A 224 -30.06 -25.01 3.41
CA ALA A 224 -30.38 -23.59 3.38
C ALA A 224 -30.32 -22.99 1.97
N GLY A 225 -29.30 -23.36 1.19
CA GLY A 225 -29.11 -22.89 -0.19
C GLY A 225 -29.82 -23.73 -1.25
N GLU A 226 -30.63 -24.71 -0.87
CA GLU A 226 -31.24 -25.72 -1.79
C GLU A 226 -30.22 -26.42 -2.70
N ALA A 227 -28.98 -26.51 -2.26
CA ALA A 227 -27.82 -26.91 -3.04
C ALA A 227 -27.21 -28.21 -2.48
N ARG A 228 -27.82 -29.34 -2.81
CA ARG A 228 -27.51 -30.65 -2.20
C ARG A 228 -26.08 -31.12 -2.40
N ASP A 229 -25.44 -30.74 -3.51
CA ASP A 229 -24.12 -31.23 -3.90
C ASP A 229 -22.96 -30.39 -3.29
N VAL A 230 -23.25 -29.19 -2.77
CA VAL A 230 -22.25 -28.27 -2.19
C VAL A 230 -21.35 -28.90 -1.11
N PRO A 231 -21.85 -29.73 -0.16
CA PRO A 231 -20.99 -30.33 0.86
C PRO A 231 -19.91 -31.25 0.29
N ASP A 232 -20.20 -31.90 -0.83
CA ASP A 232 -19.31 -32.84 -1.49
C ASP A 232 -18.39 -32.09 -2.48
N ASP A 233 -18.95 -31.23 -3.33
CA ASP A 233 -18.19 -30.48 -4.34
C ASP A 233 -17.24 -29.43 -3.73
N HIS A 234 -17.62 -28.86 -2.58
CA HIS A 234 -16.87 -27.77 -1.93
C HIS A 234 -16.33 -28.15 -0.54
N PHE A 235 -16.18 -29.45 -0.27
CA PHE A 235 -15.64 -29.97 0.99
C PHE A 235 -14.27 -29.38 1.36
N HIS A 236 -13.41 -29.18 0.36
CA HIS A 236 -12.06 -28.64 0.52
C HIS A 236 -11.98 -27.11 0.43
N ASP A 237 -13.12 -26.46 0.15
CA ASP A 237 -13.20 -25.02 -0.10
C ASP A 237 -13.92 -24.27 1.02
N LEU A 238 -14.93 -24.90 1.64
CA LEU A 238 -15.83 -24.26 2.60
C LEU A 238 -15.78 -24.93 3.98
N THR A 239 -15.98 -24.13 5.02
CA THR A 239 -16.10 -24.61 6.41
C THR A 239 -17.20 -23.85 7.16
N ALA A 240 -17.77 -24.45 8.21
CA ALA A 240 -18.86 -23.86 8.99
C ALA A 240 -18.42 -23.44 10.41
N GLY A 241 -17.12 -23.30 10.65
CA GLY A 241 -16.61 -22.98 11.97
C GLY A 241 -15.14 -22.64 12.00
N GLY A 242 -14.65 -22.37 13.21
CA GLY A 242 -13.24 -22.11 13.49
C GLY A 242 -12.88 -20.63 13.60
N ALA A 243 -11.96 -20.33 14.51
CA ALA A 243 -11.40 -19.01 14.68
C ALA A 243 -9.87 -19.06 14.73
N ALA A 244 -9.21 -17.97 14.32
CA ALA A 244 -7.77 -17.80 14.43
C ALA A 244 -7.41 -16.98 15.67
N LEU A 245 -6.14 -17.09 16.09
CA LEU A 245 -5.58 -16.33 17.20
C LEU A 245 -4.66 -15.21 16.69
N PRO A 246 -4.66 -14.01 17.34
CA PRO A 246 -3.73 -12.94 17.00
C PRO A 246 -2.34 -13.25 17.60
N VAL A 247 -1.63 -14.23 17.04
CA VAL A 247 -0.29 -14.64 17.47
C VAL A 247 0.80 -14.11 16.55
N ASN A 248 1.96 -13.79 17.12
CA ASN A 248 3.16 -13.45 16.37
C ASN A 248 3.93 -14.74 16.05
N VAL A 249 3.91 -15.17 14.79
CA VAL A 249 4.55 -16.43 14.35
C VAL A 249 6.08 -16.32 14.27
N VAL A 250 6.64 -15.11 14.18
CA VAL A 250 8.10 -14.90 14.05
C VAL A 250 8.79 -14.97 15.39
N THR A 251 8.30 -14.24 16.40
CA THR A 251 8.90 -14.19 17.75
C THR A 251 8.18 -15.07 18.76
N GLY A 252 6.96 -15.51 18.45
CA GLY A 252 6.07 -16.20 19.40
C GLY A 252 5.40 -15.25 20.39
N GLY A 253 4.29 -15.68 21.00
CA GLY A 253 3.42 -14.86 21.84
C GLY A 253 2.26 -14.21 21.08
N MET A 254 1.47 -13.40 21.78
CA MET A 254 0.37 -12.62 21.18
C MET A 254 0.91 -11.39 20.43
N LYS A 255 0.22 -10.97 19.37
CA LYS A 255 0.45 -9.68 18.71
C LYS A 255 0.10 -8.53 19.66
N THR A 256 0.78 -7.40 19.51
CA THR A 256 0.49 -6.18 20.28
C THR A 256 -0.72 -5.47 19.67
N ASP A 257 -1.72 -5.20 20.51
CA ASP A 257 -2.91 -4.45 20.10
C ASP A 257 -2.64 -2.93 20.04
N LEU A 258 -2.61 -2.39 18.83
CA LEU A 258 -2.40 -0.96 18.59
C LEU A 258 -3.63 -0.10 18.90
N SER A 259 -4.83 -0.70 19.00
CA SER A 259 -6.06 0.02 19.35
C SER A 259 -5.93 0.67 20.71
N LEU A 260 -5.45 -0.10 21.70
CA LEU A 260 -5.24 0.37 23.06
C LEU A 260 -4.00 1.28 23.17
N VAL A 261 -2.94 1.00 22.40
CA VAL A 261 -1.70 1.79 22.43
C VAL A 261 -1.92 3.22 21.90
N PHE A 262 -2.78 3.39 20.90
CA PHE A 262 -3.12 4.71 20.36
C PHE A 262 -4.32 5.37 21.03
N ASP A 263 -5.06 4.65 21.87
CA ASP A 263 -6.24 5.17 22.56
C ASP A 263 -5.89 6.39 23.42
N SER A 264 -6.58 7.49 23.16
CA SER A 264 -6.39 8.75 23.89
C SER A 264 -6.63 8.61 25.40
N SER A 265 -7.54 7.73 25.84
CA SER A 265 -7.80 7.43 27.25
C SER A 265 -6.63 6.74 27.97
N GLN A 266 -5.72 6.12 27.22
CA GLN A 266 -4.58 5.37 27.74
C GLN A 266 -3.26 6.13 27.66
N ALA A 267 -3.29 7.42 27.29
CA ALA A 267 -2.08 8.23 27.09
C ALA A 267 -1.16 8.29 28.33
N THR A 268 -1.71 8.18 29.54
CA THR A 268 -0.94 8.21 30.80
C THR A 268 -0.51 6.83 31.30
N ALA A 269 -0.93 5.73 30.65
CA ALA A 269 -0.64 4.36 31.10
C ALA A 269 0.80 3.90 30.76
N GLY A 270 1.58 4.71 30.05
CA GLY A 270 2.96 4.39 29.66
C GLY A 270 3.06 3.33 28.55
N LEU A 271 1.95 3.00 27.89
CA LEU A 271 1.91 1.98 26.83
C LEU A 271 2.77 2.38 25.62
N THR A 272 2.75 3.65 25.22
CA THR A 272 3.55 4.13 24.08
C THR A 272 5.05 4.02 24.37
N GLU A 273 5.47 4.25 25.62
CA GLU A 273 6.88 4.13 26.01
C GLU A 273 7.33 2.66 25.93
N GLU A 274 6.51 1.73 26.42
CA GLU A 274 6.80 0.30 26.43
C GLU A 274 6.87 -0.29 25.02
N TYR A 275 5.89 0.01 24.17
CA TYR A 275 5.73 -0.65 22.86
C TYR A 275 6.29 0.13 21.68
N LEU A 276 6.39 1.46 21.79
CA LEU A 276 6.86 2.34 20.72
C LEU A 276 8.19 3.00 21.07
N GLY A 277 8.74 2.79 22.27
CA GLY A 277 10.01 3.37 22.70
C GLY A 277 9.98 4.89 22.93
N ALA A 278 8.80 5.52 22.98
CA ALA A 278 8.67 6.96 23.19
C ALA A 278 7.42 7.34 23.98
N SER A 279 7.50 8.42 24.76
CA SER A 279 6.32 9.10 25.29
C SER A 279 5.91 10.23 24.34
N PHE A 280 4.62 10.53 24.25
CA PHE A 280 4.09 11.55 23.34
C PHE A 280 3.45 12.68 24.12
N THR A 281 3.74 13.91 23.73
CA THR A 281 3.10 15.11 24.28
C THR A 281 2.42 15.90 23.17
N LYS A 282 1.19 16.32 23.41
CA LYS A 282 0.46 17.16 22.46
C LYS A 282 1.08 18.55 22.41
N LYS A 283 1.43 19.01 21.21
CA LYS A 283 1.99 20.33 20.93
C LYS A 283 1.24 20.98 19.76
N THR A 284 1.16 22.30 19.77
CA THR A 284 0.60 23.07 18.65
C THR A 284 1.72 23.69 17.84
N ILE A 285 1.80 23.36 16.55
CA ILE A 285 2.82 23.86 15.62
C ILE A 285 2.11 24.59 14.49
N ALA A 286 2.34 25.90 14.37
CA ALA A 286 1.72 26.75 13.35
C ALA A 286 0.17 26.64 13.28
N GLY A 287 -0.47 26.33 14.42
CA GLY A 287 -1.93 26.14 14.54
C GLY A 287 -2.40 24.70 14.44
N ALA A 288 -1.54 23.75 14.05
CA ALA A 288 -1.87 22.34 13.96
C ALA A 288 -1.49 21.57 15.25
N PRO A 289 -2.38 20.76 15.82
CA PRO A 289 -2.03 19.83 16.89
C PRO A 289 -1.21 18.66 16.35
N VAL A 290 -0.04 18.43 16.95
CA VAL A 290 0.90 17.35 16.62
C VAL A 290 1.33 16.66 17.91
N GLN A 291 1.56 15.35 17.85
CA GLN A 291 2.08 14.56 18.94
C GLN A 291 3.61 14.53 18.84
N GLU A 292 4.28 15.24 19.74
CA GLU A 292 5.75 15.33 19.77
C GLU A 292 6.33 14.16 20.58
N PRO A 293 7.16 13.30 19.97
CA PRO A 293 7.76 12.17 20.68
C PRO A 293 8.96 12.60 21.52
N SER A 294 9.01 12.14 22.77
CA SER A 294 10.21 12.05 23.59
C SER A 294 10.74 10.63 23.54
N VAL A 295 11.73 10.39 22.68
CA VAL A 295 12.32 9.06 22.48
C VAL A 295 13.05 8.60 23.74
N LYS A 296 12.62 7.48 24.31
CA LYS A 296 13.23 6.83 25.49
C LYS A 296 14.10 5.65 25.09
N ASN A 297 13.65 4.89 24.09
CA ASN A 297 14.36 3.76 23.53
C ASN A 297 14.40 3.86 22.00
N PRO A 298 15.50 4.38 21.42
CA PRO A 298 15.62 4.51 19.97
C PRO A 298 15.52 3.18 19.22
N ARG A 299 15.97 2.06 19.80
CA ARG A 299 15.89 0.75 19.12
C ARG A 299 14.45 0.27 18.89
N LEU A 300 13.50 0.71 19.72
CA LEU A 300 12.08 0.41 19.57
C LEU A 300 11.35 1.49 18.77
N PHE A 301 11.80 2.74 18.85
CA PHE A 301 11.14 3.87 18.20
C PHE A 301 11.32 3.91 16.68
N TYR A 302 12.50 3.56 16.18
CA TYR A 302 12.80 3.52 14.75
C TYR A 302 12.55 2.13 14.18
N LEU A 303 11.72 2.06 13.14
CA LEU A 303 11.28 0.83 12.47
C LEU A 303 12.28 0.28 11.45
N ALA A 304 13.40 0.96 11.25
CA ALA A 304 14.45 0.55 10.32
C ALA A 304 15.82 0.77 10.97
N PRO A 305 16.20 -0.07 11.95
CA PRO A 305 17.45 0.11 12.68
C PRO A 305 18.68 0.03 11.77
N GLU A 306 18.60 -0.65 10.62
CA GLU A 306 19.69 -0.71 9.64
C GLU A 306 20.00 0.66 9.02
N LEU A 307 19.00 1.54 8.90
CA LEU A 307 19.19 2.93 8.44
C LEU A 307 19.86 3.79 9.51
N SER A 308 19.70 3.41 10.78
CA SER A 308 20.24 4.09 11.95
C SER A 308 21.63 3.60 12.37
N ALA A 309 22.04 2.40 11.94
CA ALA A 309 23.25 1.72 12.42
C ALA A 309 24.57 2.43 12.07
N ASN A 310 24.56 3.26 11.02
CA ASN A 310 25.76 3.94 10.50
C ASN A 310 25.80 5.44 10.83
N GLY A 311 24.78 5.99 11.51
CA GLY A 311 24.66 7.41 11.88
C GLY A 311 25.04 7.71 13.33
N SER A 312 25.44 8.94 13.63
CA SER A 312 25.66 9.41 15.01
C SER A 312 24.36 9.56 15.81
N ASN A 313 23.22 9.69 15.12
CA ASN A 313 21.86 9.63 15.65
C ASN A 313 20.99 8.70 14.78
N PRO A 314 20.05 7.95 15.36
CA PRO A 314 19.15 7.11 14.60
C PRO A 314 18.25 7.92 13.65
N ALA A 315 18.12 7.45 12.41
CA ALA A 315 17.25 7.98 11.37
C ALA A 315 16.58 6.79 10.64
N GLY A 316 15.35 6.97 10.19
CA GLY A 316 14.51 5.95 9.58
C GLY A 316 13.03 6.14 9.93
N PRO A 317 12.08 5.53 9.19
CA PRO A 317 10.69 5.45 9.62
C PRO A 317 10.56 5.22 11.12
N ASN A 318 9.66 5.95 11.76
CA ASN A 318 9.51 5.87 13.21
C ASN A 318 8.05 5.84 13.64
N TRP A 319 7.83 5.38 14.88
CA TRP A 319 6.50 5.34 15.48
C TRP A 319 5.87 6.72 15.63
N GLY A 320 6.64 7.81 15.64
CA GLY A 320 6.08 9.16 15.63
C GLY A 320 5.25 9.43 14.38
N ASN A 321 5.76 9.07 13.20
CA ASN A 321 5.03 9.26 11.94
C ASN A 321 3.71 8.47 11.93
N LEU A 322 3.74 7.22 12.43
CA LEU A 322 2.58 6.33 12.50
C LEU A 322 1.58 6.77 13.57
N TYR A 323 2.03 7.16 14.77
CA TYR A 323 1.15 7.63 15.85
C TYR A 323 0.43 8.92 15.45
N ASN A 324 1.15 9.88 14.87
CA ASN A 324 0.54 11.09 14.34
C ASN A 324 -0.48 10.76 13.25
N TYR A 325 -0.16 9.84 12.33
CA TYR A 325 -1.12 9.43 11.30
C TYR A 325 -2.38 8.78 11.90
N ALA A 326 -2.22 7.85 12.84
CA ALA A 326 -3.32 7.13 13.49
C ALA A 326 -4.24 8.07 14.30
N THR A 327 -3.75 9.23 14.73
CA THR A 327 -4.51 10.22 15.51
C THR A 327 -5.01 11.41 14.69
N LEU A 328 -4.65 11.51 13.39
CA LEU A 328 -5.08 12.61 12.50
C LEU A 328 -6.59 12.77 12.43
N TRP A 329 -7.36 11.69 12.53
CA TRP A 329 -8.83 11.75 12.45
C TRP A 329 -9.44 12.69 13.48
N SER A 330 -8.86 12.76 14.68
CA SER A 330 -9.31 13.65 15.76
C SER A 330 -9.12 15.14 15.43
N ASN A 331 -8.29 15.46 14.44
CA ASN A 331 -8.01 16.83 14.00
C ASN A 331 -8.91 17.27 12.84
N VAL A 332 -9.69 16.38 12.23
CA VAL A 332 -10.54 16.71 11.08
C VAL A 332 -11.91 17.17 11.57
N LEU A 333 -12.19 18.47 11.46
CA LEU A 333 -13.44 19.10 11.89
C LEU A 333 -14.22 19.60 10.69
N ASN A 334 -15.51 19.27 10.59
CA ASN A 334 -16.36 19.66 9.45
C ASN A 334 -15.65 19.42 8.10
N GLU A 335 -15.00 18.25 8.00
CA GLU A 335 -14.33 17.74 6.79
C GLU A 335 -13.15 18.57 6.30
N ALA A 336 -12.67 19.47 7.17
CA ALA A 336 -11.48 20.26 6.98
C ALA A 336 -10.42 19.90 8.01
N SER A 337 -9.16 19.99 7.60
CA SER A 337 -8.02 19.89 8.50
C SER A 337 -7.14 21.13 8.39
N THR A 338 -6.62 21.59 9.53
CA THR A 338 -5.58 22.61 9.56
C THR A 338 -4.29 22.04 8.97
N PRO A 339 -3.55 22.78 8.12
CA PRO A 339 -2.30 22.29 7.55
C PRO A 339 -1.32 21.82 8.64
N VAL A 340 -0.84 20.58 8.52
CA VAL A 340 0.16 19.98 9.40
C VAL A 340 1.50 19.95 8.66
N ALA A 341 2.40 20.89 8.94
CA ALA A 341 3.76 20.89 8.38
C ALA A 341 4.63 19.78 8.99
N LEU A 342 5.77 19.46 8.36
CA LEU A 342 6.75 18.55 8.95
C LEU A 342 7.26 19.08 10.30
N ASN A 343 7.41 18.17 11.26
CA ASN A 343 7.99 18.43 12.56
C ASN A 343 8.84 17.23 13.02
N PRO A 344 10.08 17.45 13.46
CA PRO A 344 10.87 18.68 13.27
C PRO A 344 11.08 19.00 11.77
N ARG A 345 11.44 20.25 11.46
CA ARG A 345 11.68 20.69 10.07
C ARG A 345 13.14 20.44 9.70
N PRO A 346 13.45 19.87 8.52
CA PRO A 346 14.81 19.86 8.03
C PRO A 346 15.24 21.29 7.65
N GLU A 347 16.43 21.70 8.09
CA GLU A 347 17.01 23.04 7.84
C GLU A 347 18.26 22.98 6.94
N ALA A 348 18.32 22.00 6.04
CA ALA A 348 19.52 21.74 5.27
C ALA A 348 19.65 22.71 4.07
N ASP A 349 20.87 23.13 3.71
CA ASP A 349 21.12 24.07 2.60
C ASP A 349 21.30 23.33 1.28
N ILE A 350 20.23 23.39 0.49
CA ILE A 350 20.00 22.52 -0.64
C ILE A 350 20.85 22.80 -1.88
N ARG A 351 21.71 23.82 -1.79
CA ARG A 351 22.52 24.32 -2.90
C ARG A 351 23.99 23.93 -2.78
N THR A 352 24.36 23.21 -1.72
CA THR A 352 25.73 22.77 -1.46
C THR A 352 25.93 21.29 -1.78
N SER A 353 27.12 20.88 -2.19
CA SER A 353 27.40 19.51 -2.65
C SER A 353 27.53 18.45 -1.53
N ASN A 354 27.46 18.83 -0.25
CA ASN A 354 27.71 17.94 0.91
C ASN A 354 26.42 17.39 1.56
N TRP A 355 25.34 17.31 0.80
CA TRP A 355 24.00 17.61 1.31
C TRP A 355 22.93 16.49 1.17
N PRO A 356 23.07 15.30 1.78
CA PRO A 356 21.90 14.47 2.07
C PRO A 356 21.29 14.95 3.39
N PRO A 357 20.04 15.43 3.41
CA PRO A 357 19.34 15.69 4.66
C PRO A 357 19.29 14.41 5.51
N TYR A 358 19.24 14.57 6.83
CA TYR A 358 19.34 13.53 7.86
C TYR A 358 20.73 12.90 8.06
N ARG A 359 21.77 13.32 7.32
CA ARG A 359 23.16 12.83 7.51
C ARG A 359 24.01 13.73 8.43
N ASN A 360 23.69 15.02 8.50
CA ASN A 360 24.58 16.03 9.09
C ASN A 360 24.09 16.62 10.42
N VAL A 361 23.27 15.86 11.17
CA VAL A 361 22.81 16.24 12.52
C VAL A 361 24.01 16.72 13.33
N ASP A 362 23.90 17.91 13.92
CA ASP A 362 24.92 18.57 14.74
C ASP A 362 26.23 19.07 14.06
N LYS A 363 26.38 18.99 12.73
CA LYS A 363 27.55 19.51 12.02
C LYS A 363 27.38 20.95 11.52
N GLY A 364 28.13 21.89 12.12
CA GLY A 364 28.28 23.25 11.60
C GLY A 364 26.96 24.00 11.45
N SER A 365 26.60 24.38 10.21
CA SER A 365 25.33 25.04 9.85
C SER A 365 24.11 24.09 9.86
N PHE A 366 24.32 22.77 9.91
CA PHE A 366 23.26 21.75 9.79
C PHE A 366 22.87 21.12 11.14
N LYS A 367 23.12 21.81 12.25
CA LYS A 367 22.82 21.30 13.60
C LYS A 367 21.36 20.91 13.83
N ARG A 368 20.44 21.47 13.05
CA ARG A 368 18.99 21.27 13.15
C ARG A 368 18.45 20.30 12.09
N ASP A 369 19.30 19.61 11.35
CA ASP A 369 18.91 18.59 10.37
C ASP A 369 18.52 17.29 11.10
N ILE A 370 17.22 17.09 11.35
CA ILE A 370 16.66 15.95 12.07
C ILE A 370 15.44 15.41 11.36
N GLN A 371 15.22 14.09 11.47
CA GLN A 371 14.12 13.43 10.79
C GLN A 371 12.75 13.87 11.30
N HIS A 372 11.80 14.07 10.39
CA HIS A 372 10.41 14.34 10.75
C HIS A 372 9.79 13.16 11.51
N THR A 373 8.98 13.48 12.50
CA THR A 373 8.34 12.54 13.42
C THR A 373 6.83 12.62 13.37
N ASN A 374 6.25 13.29 12.36
CA ASN A 374 4.82 13.39 12.14
C ASN A 374 4.43 13.07 10.69
N SER A 375 3.14 12.90 10.43
CA SER A 375 2.61 12.81 9.07
C SER A 375 2.10 14.18 8.62
N SER A 376 2.73 14.75 7.59
CA SER A 376 2.34 16.06 7.07
C SER A 376 1.02 16.01 6.30
N LEU A 377 0.24 17.08 6.44
CA LEU A 377 -0.98 17.37 5.70
C LEU A 377 -0.85 18.80 5.18
N THR A 378 -0.34 18.95 3.97
CA THR A 378 -0.03 20.26 3.36
C THR A 378 -0.26 20.18 1.86
N PRO A 379 -0.58 21.30 1.20
CA PRO A 379 -0.55 21.32 -0.25
C PRO A 379 0.87 21.12 -0.77
N VAL A 380 0.95 20.65 -2.01
CA VAL A 380 2.19 20.52 -2.76
C VAL A 380 2.18 21.48 -3.94
N LEU A 381 3.38 21.84 -4.40
CA LEU A 381 3.55 22.65 -5.59
C LEU A 381 3.32 21.75 -6.81
N SER A 382 2.28 22.02 -7.60
CA SER A 382 1.89 21.17 -8.74
C SER A 382 2.25 21.75 -10.10
N TYR A 383 2.33 23.07 -10.18
CA TYR A 383 2.60 23.78 -11.43
C TYR A 383 3.45 25.01 -11.18
N LEU A 384 4.37 25.27 -12.08
CA LEU A 384 5.18 26.46 -12.11
C LEU A 384 5.28 26.86 -13.58
N GLN A 385 5.03 28.12 -13.91
CA GLN A 385 5.26 28.66 -15.25
C GLN A 385 5.76 30.10 -15.19
N MET A 386 6.60 30.48 -16.17
CA MET A 386 7.11 31.83 -16.30
C MET A 386 7.21 32.27 -17.74
N GLY A 387 6.50 33.35 -18.02
CA GLY A 387 6.62 34.11 -19.26
C GLY A 387 7.71 35.17 -19.14
N PHE A 388 8.42 35.41 -20.25
CA PHE A 388 9.41 36.46 -20.39
C PHE A 388 9.02 37.37 -21.54
N ARG A 389 9.02 38.68 -21.29
CA ARG A 389 8.71 39.70 -22.30
C ARG A 389 9.76 40.81 -22.27
N MET A 390 10.20 41.24 -23.45
CA MET A 390 11.06 42.42 -23.59
C MET A 390 10.18 43.67 -23.62
N ARG A 391 10.56 44.70 -22.87
CA ARG A 391 9.80 45.94 -22.72
C ARG A 391 10.74 47.14 -22.79
N ALA A 392 10.20 48.32 -23.04
CA ALA A 392 10.91 49.58 -22.84
C ALA A 392 10.08 50.58 -22.02
N SER A 393 10.73 51.47 -21.27
CA SER A 393 10.09 52.61 -20.60
C SER A 393 10.65 53.94 -21.13
N GLY A 394 9.77 54.85 -21.54
CA GLY A 394 10.12 56.11 -22.21
C GLY A 394 8.97 56.60 -23.12
N PRO A 395 9.13 57.72 -23.83
CA PRO A 395 10.34 58.54 -23.97
C PRO A 395 10.70 59.36 -22.70
N GLY A 396 11.89 59.98 -22.68
CA GLY A 396 12.29 60.96 -21.65
C GLY A 396 13.45 60.54 -20.73
N LYS A 397 14.12 59.43 -21.00
CA LYS A 397 15.29 58.98 -20.21
C LYS A 397 16.58 59.55 -20.79
N SER A 398 17.47 60.03 -19.92
CA SER A 398 18.81 60.45 -20.35
C SER A 398 19.63 59.24 -20.81
N TYR A 399 20.23 59.33 -21.99
CA TYR A 399 21.12 58.29 -22.53
C TYR A 399 22.49 58.86 -22.90
N THR A 400 23.51 58.00 -22.85
CA THR A 400 24.85 58.26 -23.35
C THR A 400 25.35 57.05 -24.11
N ILE A 401 25.49 57.17 -25.43
CA ILE A 401 25.95 56.07 -26.31
C ILE A 401 27.01 56.61 -27.26
N ASP A 402 28.18 55.96 -27.30
CA ASP A 402 29.31 56.37 -28.15
C ASP A 402 29.64 57.88 -28.05
N GLY A 403 29.49 58.47 -26.86
CA GLY A 403 29.71 59.90 -26.61
C GLY A 403 28.56 60.84 -26.99
N ARG A 404 27.46 60.33 -27.57
CA ARG A 404 26.24 61.09 -27.85
C ARG A 404 25.34 61.08 -26.62
N THR A 405 24.97 62.26 -26.11
CA THR A 405 24.03 62.42 -25.01
C THR A 405 22.69 62.97 -25.50
N GLY A 406 21.59 62.52 -24.90
CA GLY A 406 20.25 63.03 -25.20
C GLY A 406 19.25 62.68 -24.10
N THR A 407 18.08 63.31 -24.13
CA THR A 407 17.01 63.15 -23.12
C THR A 407 15.80 62.38 -23.64
N ASP A 408 15.74 62.08 -24.94
CA ASP A 408 14.67 61.31 -25.58
C ASP A 408 15.03 59.81 -25.68
N GLY A 409 15.42 59.22 -24.55
CA GLY A 409 15.80 57.82 -24.46
C GLY A 409 14.68 56.91 -23.96
N TYR A 410 14.76 55.66 -24.37
CA TYR A 410 13.96 54.52 -23.94
C TYR A 410 14.85 53.58 -23.13
N GLN A 411 14.45 53.29 -21.90
CA GLN A 411 15.15 52.39 -21.00
C GLN A 411 14.65 50.95 -21.21
N MET A 412 15.55 50.03 -21.53
CA MET A 412 15.22 48.63 -21.77
C MET A 412 14.86 47.91 -20.47
N GLN A 413 13.82 47.07 -20.54
CA GLN A 413 13.27 46.33 -19.42
C GLN A 413 12.98 44.87 -19.80
N LEU A 414 12.99 43.99 -18.80
CA LEU A 414 12.49 42.63 -18.89
C LEU A 414 11.29 42.49 -17.97
N GLU A 415 10.22 41.90 -18.48
CA GLU A 415 9.03 41.57 -17.72
C GLU A 415 8.96 40.04 -17.55
N MET A 416 8.84 39.58 -16.31
CA MET A 416 8.73 38.18 -15.93
C MET A 416 7.37 37.91 -15.29
N LYS A 417 6.63 36.93 -15.81
CA LYS A 417 5.27 36.63 -15.36
C LYS A 417 5.16 35.23 -14.75
N PRO A 418 5.09 35.11 -13.42
CA PRO A 418 4.90 33.82 -12.77
C PRO A 418 3.45 33.34 -12.79
N VAL A 419 3.27 32.04 -12.97
CA VAL A 419 2.07 31.27 -12.63
C VAL A 419 2.48 30.15 -11.68
N ILE A 420 1.73 29.99 -10.59
CA ILE A 420 1.97 29.00 -9.55
C ILE A 420 0.72 28.14 -9.38
N GLY A 421 0.89 26.82 -9.33
CA GLY A 421 -0.15 25.86 -8.99
C GLY A 421 0.10 25.21 -7.63
N LEU A 422 -0.93 25.22 -6.78
CA LEU A 422 -0.97 24.44 -5.56
C LEU A 422 -1.94 23.28 -5.74
N TRP A 423 -1.59 22.11 -5.24
CA TRP A 423 -2.44 20.93 -5.27
C TRP A 423 -2.64 20.38 -3.87
N ASN A 424 -3.88 20.02 -3.54
CA ASN A 424 -4.20 19.26 -2.35
C ASN A 424 -4.26 17.76 -2.69
N PRO A 425 -3.25 16.93 -2.34
CA PRO A 425 -3.25 15.51 -2.66
C PRO A 425 -4.10 14.66 -1.71
N HIS A 426 -4.78 15.27 -0.74
CA HIS A 426 -5.55 14.58 0.29
C HIS A 426 -7.05 14.55 -0.04
N ASN A 427 -7.75 13.55 0.50
CA ASN A 427 -9.22 13.43 0.39
C ASN A 427 -10.00 14.35 1.33
N VAL A 428 -9.33 15.20 2.11
CA VAL A 428 -9.96 16.19 3.00
C VAL A 428 -9.66 17.60 2.53
N ARG A 429 -10.53 18.55 2.87
CA ARG A 429 -10.28 19.96 2.58
C ARG A 429 -9.16 20.47 3.49
N ILE A 430 -8.22 21.21 2.93
CA ILE A 430 -7.22 21.93 3.72
C ILE A 430 -7.78 23.32 4.06
N SER A 431 -7.82 23.64 5.36
CA SER A 431 -8.36 24.89 5.88
C SER A 431 -7.63 26.12 5.34
N ALA A 432 -8.36 27.22 5.20
CA ALA A 432 -7.85 28.41 4.55
C ALA A 432 -6.66 29.04 5.28
N THR A 433 -5.51 29.11 4.61
CA THR A 433 -4.29 29.77 5.12
C THR A 433 -3.54 30.46 3.97
N PRO A 434 -2.81 31.56 4.24
CA PRO A 434 -1.93 32.16 3.25
C PRO A 434 -0.66 31.33 3.10
N TYR A 435 -0.28 31.05 1.86
CA TYR A 435 0.99 30.41 1.52
C TYR A 435 1.94 31.43 0.93
N ARG A 436 3.22 31.31 1.26
CA ARG A 436 4.29 32.14 0.69
C ARG A 436 5.18 31.26 -0.20
N ILE A 437 5.46 31.75 -1.39
CA ILE A 437 6.40 31.14 -2.32
C ILE A 437 7.57 32.09 -2.50
N ASP A 438 8.77 31.63 -2.15
CA ASP A 438 10.02 32.32 -2.45
C ASP A 438 10.69 31.62 -3.63
N TRP A 439 11.00 32.35 -4.69
CA TRP A 439 11.53 31.78 -5.92
C TRP A 439 12.68 32.60 -6.47
N ALA A 440 13.84 31.97 -6.65
CA ALA A 440 14.98 32.57 -7.34
C ALA A 440 15.24 31.84 -8.66
N LEU A 441 15.33 32.62 -9.73
CA LEU A 441 15.69 32.16 -11.08
C LEU A 441 16.89 32.94 -11.55
N TYR A 442 17.81 32.29 -12.25
CA TYR A 442 19.04 32.94 -12.71
C TYR A 442 19.13 33.04 -14.24
N PRO A 443 18.22 33.72 -14.96
CA PRO A 443 18.36 33.86 -16.40
C PRO A 443 19.59 34.67 -16.81
N TYR A 444 20.16 34.30 -17.95
CA TYR A 444 21.10 35.10 -18.73
C TYR A 444 20.43 35.57 -20.02
N LEU A 445 20.60 36.84 -20.36
CA LEU A 445 20.12 37.43 -21.60
C LEU A 445 21.25 38.15 -22.34
N ARG A 446 21.29 37.97 -23.65
CA ARG A 446 22.04 38.81 -24.58
C ARG A 446 21.05 39.62 -25.40
N ILE A 447 21.25 40.92 -25.51
CA ILE A 447 20.30 41.81 -26.22
C ILE A 447 21.04 42.47 -27.38
N GLY A 448 20.45 42.41 -28.57
CA GLY A 448 20.94 43.13 -29.73
C GLY A 448 20.28 44.49 -29.84
N LEU A 449 21.08 45.53 -30.12
CA LEU A 449 20.63 46.91 -30.20
C LEU A 449 21.23 47.58 -31.46
N GLU A 450 20.41 48.34 -32.17
CA GLU A 450 20.82 49.18 -33.30
C GLU A 450 20.29 50.61 -33.10
N ASP A 451 21.08 51.60 -33.48
CA ASP A 451 20.64 52.99 -33.50
C ASP A 451 19.82 53.31 -34.77
N ARG A 452 19.27 54.52 -34.84
CA ARG A 452 18.52 55.03 -36.01
C ARG A 452 19.28 54.98 -37.33
N THR A 453 20.61 54.84 -37.30
CA THR A 453 21.47 54.77 -38.50
C THR A 453 21.80 53.34 -38.91
N GLY A 454 21.28 52.35 -38.18
CA GLY A 454 21.59 50.93 -38.38
C GLY A 454 22.93 50.51 -37.76
N LYS A 455 23.59 51.38 -36.98
CA LYS A 455 24.85 51.06 -36.29
C LYS A 455 24.54 50.21 -35.06
N ARG A 456 25.22 49.06 -34.90
CA ARG A 456 25.11 48.23 -33.69
C ARG A 456 25.60 48.98 -32.44
N ILE A 457 24.77 49.01 -31.41
CA ILE A 457 25.02 49.60 -30.09
C ILE A 457 25.51 48.50 -29.13
N GLY A 458 26.59 47.80 -29.50
CA GLY A 458 27.07 46.64 -28.77
C GLY A 458 26.02 45.52 -28.62
N THR A 459 26.37 44.49 -27.85
CA THR A 459 25.46 43.38 -27.54
C THR A 459 25.50 43.12 -26.04
N PRO A 460 24.83 43.97 -25.22
CA PRO A 460 24.93 43.89 -23.77
C PRO A 460 24.57 42.51 -23.24
N ARG A 461 25.36 42.04 -22.28
CA ARG A 461 25.12 40.81 -21.54
C ARG A 461 24.45 41.17 -20.22
N VAL A 462 23.41 40.43 -19.86
CA VAL A 462 22.63 40.65 -18.64
C VAL A 462 22.53 39.34 -17.87
N TRP A 463 23.09 39.31 -16.66
CA TRP A 463 22.89 38.24 -15.70
C TRP A 463 21.86 38.70 -14.69
N MET A 464 20.69 38.06 -14.67
CA MET A 464 19.67 38.35 -13.64
C MET A 464 20.20 38.08 -12.23
N ARG A 465 21.23 37.23 -12.10
CA ARG A 465 21.95 37.00 -10.84
C ARG A 465 22.44 38.28 -10.15
N GLU A 466 22.86 39.27 -10.93
CA GLU A 466 23.35 40.55 -10.40
C GLU A 466 22.24 41.37 -9.73
N HIS A 467 20.96 41.07 -9.99
CA HIS A 467 19.81 41.74 -9.40
C HIS A 467 19.37 41.15 -8.04
N TRP A 468 19.77 39.91 -7.71
CA TRP A 468 19.33 39.23 -6.48
C TRP A 468 20.08 39.67 -5.21
N LYS A 469 21.34 40.15 -5.34
CA LYS A 469 22.26 40.40 -4.21
C LYS A 469 22.03 41.74 -3.50
N SER A 470 22.00 41.73 -2.17
CA SER A 470 21.83 42.94 -1.34
C SER A 470 23.10 43.53 -0.71
N GLY A 471 24.25 42.85 -0.81
CA GLY A 471 25.56 43.47 -0.57
C GLY A 471 26.43 42.84 0.52
N THR A 472 25.95 41.95 1.39
CA THR A 472 26.80 41.26 2.39
C THR A 472 26.15 39.98 2.90
N GLY A 473 26.78 38.81 2.68
CA GLY A 473 26.34 37.51 3.22
C GLY A 473 25.79 36.58 2.15
N GLY A 474 26.08 35.29 2.27
CA GLY A 474 25.83 34.28 1.24
C GLY A 474 24.36 34.17 0.84
N ASP A 475 24.12 33.75 -0.41
CA ASP A 475 22.80 33.42 -0.90
C ASP A 475 22.20 32.40 0.09
N THR A 476 21.21 32.70 0.93
CA THR A 476 20.37 31.69 1.63
C THR A 476 18.91 32.14 1.58
N PRO A 477 17.91 31.24 1.46
CA PRO A 477 16.49 31.61 1.35
C PRO A 477 15.89 32.33 2.57
N GLU A 478 16.71 32.63 3.57
CA GLU A 478 16.34 33.00 4.94
C GLU A 478 16.83 34.41 5.31
N THR A 479 17.69 35.04 4.50
CA THR A 479 18.11 36.43 4.68
C THR A 479 17.08 37.39 4.07
N SER A 480 16.43 38.20 4.92
CA SER A 480 15.41 39.18 4.51
C SER A 480 15.92 40.35 3.67
N GLN A 481 17.22 40.41 3.37
CA GLN A 481 17.85 41.52 2.66
C GLN A 481 17.89 41.32 1.14
N ASP A 482 17.82 40.08 0.65
CA ASP A 482 18.00 39.74 -0.77
C ASP A 482 16.68 39.82 -1.57
N ARG A 483 16.81 39.99 -2.89
CA ARG A 483 15.73 40.52 -3.75
C ARG A 483 15.11 39.49 -4.68
N TRP A 484 14.66 38.31 -4.23
CA TRP A 484 14.00 37.29 -5.09
C TRP A 484 12.48 37.45 -5.20
N PHE A 485 11.81 36.66 -6.06
CA PHE A 485 10.35 36.68 -6.15
C PHE A 485 9.76 36.19 -4.84
N GLN A 486 9.05 37.07 -4.14
CA GLN A 486 8.30 36.74 -2.93
C GLN A 486 6.81 36.87 -3.27
N LEU A 487 6.14 35.72 -3.36
CA LEU A 487 4.74 35.62 -3.76
C LEU A 487 3.91 35.13 -2.58
N ARG A 488 2.71 35.66 -2.40
CA ARG A 488 1.80 35.27 -1.31
C ARG A 488 0.40 35.02 -1.83
N THR A 489 -0.17 33.86 -1.56
CA THR A 489 -1.58 33.60 -1.86
C THR A 489 -2.48 34.34 -0.87
N PRO A 490 -3.73 34.68 -1.24
CA PRO A 490 -4.74 35.01 -0.25
C PRO A 490 -5.00 33.80 0.66
N SER A 491 -5.73 34.00 1.76
CA SER A 491 -6.24 32.88 2.54
C SER A 491 -7.23 32.08 1.69
N ILE A 492 -6.86 30.86 1.35
CA ILE A 492 -7.59 30.00 0.41
C ILE A 492 -7.81 28.63 1.03
N ASP A 493 -9.04 28.14 1.03
CA ASP A 493 -9.28 26.73 1.26
C ASP A 493 -8.87 25.94 0.00
N LEU A 494 -8.38 24.71 0.16
CA LEU A 494 -8.13 23.82 -0.98
C LEU A 494 -9.03 22.60 -0.83
N GLN A 495 -9.93 22.40 -1.80
CA GLN A 495 -10.87 21.28 -1.84
C GLN A 495 -10.12 19.94 -1.97
N PRO A 496 -10.71 18.80 -1.54
CA PRO A 496 -10.13 17.47 -1.71
C PRO A 496 -9.66 17.21 -3.14
N GLY A 497 -8.37 16.98 -3.34
CA GLY A 497 -7.79 16.73 -4.67
C GLY A 497 -7.55 17.97 -5.55
N GLU A 498 -7.96 19.17 -5.15
CA GLU A 498 -8.04 20.37 -6.02
C GLU A 498 -6.66 20.83 -6.53
N PHE A 499 -6.56 21.09 -7.85
CA PHE A 499 -5.48 21.85 -8.47
C PHE A 499 -5.88 23.32 -8.61
N ARG A 500 -5.21 24.21 -7.88
CA ARG A 500 -5.52 25.64 -7.84
C ARG A 500 -4.38 26.47 -8.42
N LEU A 501 -4.68 27.30 -9.42
CA LEU A 501 -3.71 28.16 -10.09
C LEU A 501 -3.75 29.60 -9.57
N PHE A 502 -2.61 30.27 -9.64
CA PHE A 502 -2.40 31.63 -9.19
C PHE A 502 -1.43 32.38 -10.11
N SER A 503 -1.68 33.67 -10.34
CA SER A 503 -0.71 34.57 -10.97
C SER A 503 -0.74 35.94 -10.31
N VAL A 504 0.16 36.83 -10.76
CA VAL A 504 -0.01 38.28 -10.57
C VAL A 504 -0.87 38.83 -11.72
N THR A 505 -1.74 39.79 -11.44
CA THR A 505 -2.62 40.43 -12.44
C THR A 505 -2.32 41.90 -12.68
N SER A 506 -1.33 42.45 -11.98
CA SER A 506 -0.84 43.82 -12.15
C SER A 506 0.68 43.84 -12.05
N GLN A 507 1.30 44.99 -12.35
CA GLN A 507 2.74 45.13 -12.20
C GLN A 507 3.19 44.97 -10.74
N SER A 508 4.23 44.17 -10.55
CA SER A 508 4.80 43.78 -9.26
C SER A 508 6.27 44.19 -9.14
N LYS A 509 6.72 44.40 -7.89
CA LYS A 509 8.10 44.79 -7.60
C LYS A 509 8.85 43.66 -6.92
N LEU A 510 10.11 43.50 -7.30
CA LEU A 510 10.95 42.39 -6.84
C LEU A 510 11.28 42.42 -5.35
N ALA A 511 11.46 43.61 -4.78
CA ALA A 511 11.83 43.77 -3.37
C ALA A 511 10.64 43.60 -2.41
N ASP A 512 9.43 43.52 -2.93
CA ASP A 512 8.20 43.46 -2.13
C ASP A 512 7.65 42.02 -2.07
N VAL A 513 6.85 41.73 -1.03
CA VAL A 513 6.00 40.53 -1.00
C VAL A 513 4.75 40.81 -1.82
N ASN A 514 4.57 40.12 -2.94
CA ASN A 514 3.50 40.38 -3.90
C ASN A 514 2.33 39.41 -3.71
N ASN A 515 1.11 39.94 -3.69
CA ASN A 515 -0.09 39.13 -3.57
C ASN A 515 -0.45 38.50 -4.92
N LEU A 516 -0.69 37.19 -4.89
CA LEU A 516 -1.21 36.42 -5.99
C LEU A 516 -2.74 36.49 -6.02
N VAL A 517 -3.33 36.21 -7.17
CA VAL A 517 -4.78 36.03 -7.34
C VAL A 517 -5.07 34.76 -8.13
N ALA A 518 -6.24 34.16 -7.87
CA ALA A 518 -6.71 32.98 -8.61
C ALA A 518 -7.34 33.43 -9.94
N GLY A 519 -6.48 33.75 -10.90
CA GLY A 519 -6.84 34.22 -12.24
C GLY A 519 -5.57 34.58 -13.00
N TRP A 520 -5.74 35.02 -14.25
CA TRP A 520 -4.65 35.49 -15.11
C TRP A 520 -5.05 36.78 -15.81
N ASN A 521 -4.11 37.73 -15.92
CA ASN A 521 -4.28 38.96 -16.69
C ASN A 521 -2.96 39.29 -17.36
N GLU A 522 -2.98 39.53 -18.66
CA GLU A 522 -1.82 39.84 -19.49
C GLU A 522 -0.88 40.90 -18.91
N GLU A 523 -1.42 41.97 -18.30
CA GLU A 523 -0.66 43.10 -17.74
C GLU A 523 0.09 42.77 -16.44
N GLY A 524 -0.18 41.61 -15.83
CA GLY A 524 0.47 41.16 -14.62
C GLY A 524 1.88 40.63 -14.85
N GLY A 525 2.86 41.19 -14.13
CA GLY A 525 4.26 40.76 -14.25
C GLY A 525 5.22 41.57 -13.39
N PHE A 526 6.43 41.07 -13.25
CA PHE A 526 7.54 41.73 -12.58
C PHE A 526 8.42 42.40 -13.62
N VAL A 527 8.56 43.72 -13.54
CA VAL A 527 9.35 44.49 -14.50
C VAL A 527 10.68 44.88 -13.87
N PHE A 528 11.77 44.61 -14.57
CA PHE A 528 13.12 44.98 -14.15
C PHE A 528 13.79 45.82 -15.21
N ASP A 529 14.47 46.86 -14.74
CA ASP A 529 15.37 47.63 -15.58
C ASP A 529 16.61 46.81 -15.90
N LEU A 530 16.89 46.64 -17.19
CA LEU A 530 18.07 45.91 -17.63
C LEU A 530 19.29 46.81 -17.49
N VAL A 531 20.34 46.26 -16.87
CA VAL A 531 21.62 46.95 -16.68
C VAL A 531 22.73 46.25 -17.44
N TYR A 532 23.76 46.99 -17.85
CA TYR A 532 24.96 46.38 -18.40
C TYR A 532 25.63 45.52 -17.31
N SER A 533 25.99 44.28 -17.65
CA SER A 533 26.72 43.43 -16.71
C SER A 533 28.02 44.08 -16.24
N ARG A 534 28.41 43.79 -15.00
CA ARG A 534 29.71 44.21 -14.47
C ARG A 534 30.91 43.56 -15.18
N PHE A 535 30.67 42.57 -16.05
CA PHE A 535 31.66 41.90 -16.89
C PHE A 535 31.90 42.56 -18.27
N ASP A 536 31.03 43.51 -18.67
CA ASP A 536 31.21 44.27 -19.91
C ASP A 536 32.25 45.41 -19.73
N SER A 537 32.50 46.21 -20.77
CA SER A 537 33.47 47.32 -20.71
C SER A 537 33.18 48.27 -19.53
N GLN A 538 34.21 48.62 -18.76
CA GLN A 538 34.14 49.33 -17.46
C GLN A 538 33.34 50.64 -17.43
N VAL A 539 33.03 51.25 -18.58
CA VAL A 539 32.35 52.55 -18.68
C VAL A 539 30.86 52.49 -18.34
N ASN A 540 30.19 51.38 -18.69
CA ASN A 540 28.74 51.24 -18.58
C ASN A 540 28.26 50.21 -17.54
N ALA A 541 29.19 49.43 -16.97
CA ALA A 541 28.92 48.40 -15.96
C ALA A 541 27.96 48.87 -14.84
N GLY A 542 26.88 48.13 -14.62
CA GLY A 542 25.87 48.40 -13.59
C GLY A 542 24.94 49.57 -13.88
N LYS A 543 25.08 50.28 -15.01
CA LYS A 543 24.16 51.36 -15.41
C LYS A 543 22.97 50.79 -16.21
N PRO A 544 21.79 51.43 -16.17
CA PRO A 544 20.65 51.05 -17.00
C PRO A 544 20.98 51.13 -18.50
N ILE A 545 20.45 50.19 -19.28
CA ILE A 545 20.54 50.19 -20.73
C ILE A 545 19.47 51.16 -21.26
N VAL A 546 19.90 52.35 -21.71
CA VAL A 546 19.02 53.37 -22.29
C VAL A 546 19.45 53.67 -23.72
N VAL A 547 18.51 53.59 -24.67
CA VAL A 547 18.73 53.76 -26.10
C VAL A 547 17.90 54.93 -26.66
N PRO A 548 18.38 55.66 -27.68
CA PRO A 548 17.62 56.76 -28.26
C PRO A 548 16.32 56.28 -28.90
N SER A 549 15.35 57.18 -28.99
CA SER A 549 14.20 57.07 -29.88
C SER A 549 14.63 56.60 -31.29
N GLY A 550 13.83 55.75 -31.92
CA GLY A 550 14.04 55.07 -33.21
C GLY A 550 15.12 53.99 -33.25
N SER A 551 15.64 53.58 -32.09
CA SER A 551 16.47 52.38 -31.99
C SER A 551 15.66 51.11 -32.25
N LEU A 552 16.34 50.09 -32.76
CA LEU A 552 15.80 48.74 -32.91
C LEU A 552 16.42 47.83 -31.85
N ALA A 553 15.59 47.00 -31.22
CA ALA A 553 16.02 46.00 -30.25
C ALA A 553 15.49 44.62 -30.62
N TRP A 554 16.29 43.59 -30.31
CA TRP A 554 15.90 42.19 -30.42
C TRP A 554 16.59 41.38 -29.31
N TYR A 555 15.98 40.30 -28.85
CA TYR A 555 16.67 39.36 -27.96
C TYR A 555 17.69 38.57 -28.78
N GLY A 556 18.88 38.35 -28.23
CA GLY A 556 19.96 37.54 -28.80
C GLY A 556 19.87 36.11 -28.28
N ASP A 557 20.45 35.86 -27.11
CA ASP A 557 20.45 34.56 -26.44
C ASP A 557 19.73 34.67 -25.10
N LEU A 558 18.79 33.78 -24.80
CA LEU A 558 18.21 33.65 -23.46
C LEU A 558 18.47 32.23 -22.94
N PHE A 559 19.15 32.16 -21.80
CA PHE A 559 19.30 30.94 -21.00
C PHE A 559 18.53 31.16 -19.69
N LEU A 560 17.67 30.22 -19.28
CA LEU A 560 16.96 30.35 -18.00
C LEU A 560 17.85 30.07 -16.79
N GLU A 561 18.94 29.34 -17.00
CA GLU A 561 19.98 29.10 -16.00
C GLU A 561 21.31 29.62 -16.56
N ASP A 562 21.84 30.66 -15.93
CA ASP A 562 23.03 31.36 -16.38
C ASP A 562 24.27 30.46 -16.43
N SER A 563 24.36 29.44 -15.57
CA SER A 563 25.50 28.54 -15.54
C SER A 563 25.76 27.84 -16.88
N GLN A 564 24.73 27.70 -17.74
CA GLN A 564 24.87 27.15 -19.09
C GLN A 564 25.76 27.98 -20.02
N HIS A 565 25.82 29.29 -19.78
CA HIS A 565 26.68 30.16 -20.55
C HIS A 565 28.14 29.99 -20.08
N GLU A 566 29.06 29.79 -21.02
CA GLU A 566 30.46 29.45 -20.75
C GLU A 566 31.26 30.52 -19.98
N ASP A 567 30.80 31.77 -20.04
CA ASP A 567 31.41 32.88 -19.30
C ASP A 567 30.90 33.02 -17.85
N THR A 568 29.80 32.36 -17.48
CA THR A 568 29.21 32.52 -16.14
C THR A 568 30.16 32.09 -15.02
N PRO A 569 30.88 30.95 -15.09
CA PRO A 569 31.88 30.59 -14.08
C PRO A 569 33.04 31.59 -13.98
N LYS A 570 33.36 32.29 -15.08
CA LYS A 570 34.43 33.30 -15.11
C LYS A 570 33.99 34.58 -14.40
N GLN A 571 32.72 34.97 -14.55
CA GLN A 571 32.14 36.15 -13.91
C GLN A 571 31.90 35.94 -12.40
N PHE A 572 31.57 34.71 -11.98
CA PHE A 572 31.27 34.39 -10.58
C PHE A 572 32.19 33.27 -10.03
N PRO A 573 33.49 33.54 -9.79
CA PRO A 573 34.43 32.55 -9.25
C PRO A 573 34.15 32.23 -7.76
N GLY A 574 34.28 30.96 -7.34
CA GLY A 574 34.05 30.52 -5.95
C GLY A 574 33.26 29.20 -5.85
N GLY A 575 32.59 28.93 -4.71
CA GLY A 575 31.79 27.70 -4.44
C GLY A 575 30.65 27.37 -5.41
N PHE A 576 30.55 28.12 -6.50
CA PHE A 576 29.62 27.97 -7.61
C PHE A 576 30.32 27.63 -8.95
N ALA A 577 31.66 27.69 -8.99
CA ALA A 577 32.50 27.30 -10.13
C ALA A 577 32.46 25.78 -10.42
N ASP A 578 32.02 24.98 -9.44
CA ASP A 578 31.87 23.52 -9.55
C ASP A 578 30.51 23.08 -10.13
N GLY A 579 29.73 24.00 -10.73
CA GLY A 579 28.42 23.72 -11.32
C GLY A 579 27.23 23.87 -10.35
N ALA A 580 27.39 24.61 -9.25
CA ALA A 580 26.42 24.72 -8.15
C ALA A 580 25.46 25.93 -8.23
N SER A 581 25.15 26.42 -9.44
CA SER A 581 24.12 27.45 -9.62
C SER A 581 22.75 26.79 -9.77
N ALA A 582 21.99 26.80 -8.69
CA ALA A 582 20.74 26.08 -8.59
C ALA A 582 19.58 27.08 -8.45
N SER A 583 18.88 27.40 -9.53
CA SER A 583 17.54 28.02 -9.41
C SER A 583 16.71 27.22 -8.39
N TRP A 584 16.02 27.90 -7.49
CA TRP A 584 15.35 27.26 -6.35
C TRP A 584 14.00 27.90 -6.02
N VAL A 585 13.10 27.11 -5.46
CA VAL A 585 11.78 27.54 -5.00
C VAL A 585 11.49 26.95 -3.62
N THR A 586 10.88 27.75 -2.74
CA THR A 586 10.44 27.33 -1.41
C THR A 586 8.97 27.67 -1.22
N LEU A 587 8.15 26.69 -0.88
CA LEU A 587 6.78 26.83 -0.41
C LEU A 587 6.77 26.88 1.12
N LYS A 588 6.16 27.92 1.68
CA LYS A 588 6.02 28.16 3.11
C LYS A 588 4.54 28.28 3.48
N GLY A 589 4.17 27.70 4.62
CA GLY A 589 2.84 27.83 5.22
C GLY A 589 2.78 28.94 6.28
N SER A 590 1.75 28.83 7.12
CA SER A 590 1.56 29.61 8.35
C SER A 590 2.87 29.76 9.14
N GLY A 591 3.18 30.99 9.57
CA GLY A 591 4.37 31.31 10.38
C GLY A 591 5.71 31.06 9.68
N ASP A 592 5.77 31.23 8.35
CA ASP A 592 6.95 30.96 7.50
C ASP A 592 7.50 29.53 7.63
N SER A 593 6.62 28.59 7.97
CA SER A 593 6.96 27.17 8.06
C SER A 593 7.30 26.60 6.70
N VAL A 594 8.52 26.10 6.52
CA VAL A 594 8.91 25.46 5.25
C VAL A 594 8.10 24.18 5.08
N ILE A 595 7.28 24.15 4.04
CA ILE A 595 6.50 22.99 3.62
C ILE A 595 7.28 22.21 2.60
N HIS A 596 7.84 22.90 1.61
CA HIS A 596 8.51 22.26 0.49
C HIS A 596 9.62 23.17 -0.07
N ARG A 597 10.74 22.60 -0.51
CA ARG A 597 11.90 23.29 -1.07
C ARG A 597 12.50 22.45 -2.19
N VAL A 598 12.72 23.08 -3.33
CA VAL A 598 13.35 22.50 -4.52
C VAL A 598 14.50 23.38 -4.95
N ALA A 599 15.62 22.78 -5.33
CA ALA A 599 16.72 23.44 -6.03
C ALA A 599 17.17 22.59 -7.21
N ASP A 600 18.13 23.10 -7.96
CA ASP A 600 18.67 22.47 -9.17
C ASP A 600 17.56 22.17 -10.16
N LEU A 601 16.69 23.16 -10.42
CA LEU A 601 15.65 23.04 -11.44
C LEU A 601 16.24 22.64 -12.81
N TRP A 602 17.54 22.93 -13.06
CA TRP A 602 18.26 22.69 -14.31
C TRP A 602 19.70 22.18 -14.09
N GLN A 603 20.24 21.39 -15.04
CA GLN A 603 21.65 20.99 -15.06
C GLN A 603 22.46 21.80 -16.06
N THR A 604 23.61 22.32 -15.62
CA THR A 604 24.73 22.60 -16.51
C THR A 604 25.89 21.63 -16.23
N PRO A 605 26.49 20.97 -17.24
CA PRO A 605 27.72 20.21 -17.06
C PRO A 605 28.86 21.09 -16.55
N ARG A 606 29.77 20.55 -15.73
CA ARG A 606 30.98 21.28 -15.32
C ARG A 606 31.81 21.65 -16.56
N PRO A 607 32.54 22.78 -16.52
CA PRO A 607 33.53 23.09 -17.54
C PRO A 607 34.56 21.94 -17.64
N GLY A 608 34.52 21.14 -18.72
CA GLY A 608 35.40 19.98 -18.94
C GLY A 608 34.68 18.63 -19.02
N GLU A 609 33.46 18.51 -18.51
CA GLU A 609 32.65 17.28 -18.55
C GLU A 609 31.63 17.27 -19.72
N LYS A 610 31.77 18.16 -20.70
CA LYS A 610 30.86 18.26 -21.87
C LYS A 610 31.27 17.23 -22.94
N PRO A 611 30.61 16.06 -23.10
CA PRO A 611 30.93 15.16 -24.18
C PRO A 611 30.32 15.74 -25.47
N GLY A 612 31.14 16.15 -26.44
CA GLY A 612 30.69 16.44 -27.81
C GLY A 612 29.81 17.68 -28.03
N GLY A 613 29.71 18.62 -27.08
CA GLY A 613 29.30 20.01 -27.37
C GLY A 613 27.81 20.38 -27.43
N ASN A 614 26.85 19.46 -27.25
CA ASN A 614 25.42 19.77 -27.49
C ASN A 614 24.47 19.53 -26.30
N TRP A 615 24.78 20.09 -25.13
CA TRP A 615 23.86 20.07 -23.98
C TRP A 615 23.54 21.51 -23.53
N ARG A 616 22.34 22.00 -23.86
CA ARG A 616 21.78 23.30 -23.43
C ARG A 616 20.37 23.05 -22.89
N VAL A 617 20.20 23.06 -21.56
CA VAL A 617 18.94 22.71 -20.87
C VAL A 617 18.70 23.66 -19.68
N PRO A 618 17.58 24.41 -19.65
CA PRO A 618 16.50 24.38 -20.63
C PRO A 618 16.96 25.00 -21.95
N GLU A 619 16.19 24.71 -23.00
CA GLU A 619 16.52 25.12 -24.37
C GLU A 619 16.78 26.62 -24.44
N GLN A 620 17.95 26.97 -24.97
CA GLN A 620 18.31 28.36 -25.20
C GLN A 620 17.39 28.91 -26.27
N VAL A 621 16.77 30.06 -26.01
CA VAL A 621 16.15 30.82 -27.11
C VAL A 621 17.28 31.55 -27.83
N ILE A 622 17.56 31.12 -29.05
CA ILE A 622 18.60 31.72 -29.90
C ILE A 622 17.90 32.59 -30.94
N SER A 623 18.30 33.85 -31.00
CA SER A 623 18.14 34.70 -32.15
C SER A 623 19.40 34.59 -32.99
N VAL A 624 19.27 34.03 -34.19
CA VAL A 624 20.41 33.85 -35.09
C VAL A 624 20.80 35.21 -35.68
N ALA A 625 21.71 35.92 -35.00
CA ALA A 625 22.38 37.10 -35.55
C ALA A 625 23.86 36.84 -35.88
N ASP A 626 24.45 35.71 -35.44
CA ASP A 626 25.89 35.42 -35.60
C ASP A 626 26.22 34.02 -36.17
N ALA A 627 25.26 33.26 -36.74
CA ALA A 627 25.58 32.04 -37.50
C ALA A 627 25.62 32.32 -39.01
N THR A 628 26.76 32.04 -39.62
CA THR A 628 27.11 32.27 -41.03
C THR A 628 26.35 31.41 -42.04
N ASP A 629 25.36 30.60 -41.63
CA ASP A 629 24.60 29.73 -42.55
C ASP A 629 23.08 29.98 -42.43
N GLY A 630 22.50 30.50 -43.52
CA GLY A 630 21.27 31.28 -43.49
C GLY A 630 19.97 30.49 -43.32
N ARG A 631 19.24 30.79 -42.24
CA ARG A 631 17.82 31.22 -42.20
C ARG A 631 17.22 31.08 -40.78
N GLN A 632 17.07 32.21 -40.06
CA GLN A 632 15.79 32.80 -39.59
C GLN A 632 16.07 34.06 -38.74
N ASN A 633 15.47 35.19 -39.12
CA ASN A 633 15.64 36.52 -38.52
C ASN A 633 14.68 36.73 -37.34
N SER A 634 15.18 36.94 -36.12
CA SER A 634 14.31 37.49 -35.05
C SER A 634 13.81 38.88 -35.45
N PRO A 635 12.55 39.20 -35.17
CA PRO A 635 12.00 40.50 -35.51
C PRO A 635 12.73 41.59 -34.73
N LYS A 636 13.35 42.52 -35.46
CA LYS A 636 13.87 43.77 -34.90
C LYS A 636 12.68 44.67 -34.60
N ILE A 637 12.50 45.02 -33.33
CA ILE A 637 11.33 45.77 -32.87
C ILE A 637 11.78 47.18 -32.52
N LEU A 638 10.99 48.18 -32.93
CA LEU A 638 11.23 49.56 -32.53
C LEU A 638 11.06 49.71 -31.03
N VAL A 639 11.95 50.45 -30.38
CA VAL A 639 11.88 50.66 -28.92
C VAL A 639 10.59 51.37 -28.48
N GLU A 640 10.01 52.18 -29.35
CA GLU A 640 8.69 52.80 -29.16
C GLU A 640 7.56 51.76 -29.19
N GLN A 641 7.68 50.76 -30.07
CA GLN A 641 6.73 49.65 -30.11
C GLN A 641 6.86 48.78 -28.87
N LEU A 642 8.08 48.54 -28.37
CA LEU A 642 8.31 47.83 -27.10
C LEU A 642 7.77 48.59 -25.88
N ALA A 643 7.71 49.93 -25.94
CA ALA A 643 7.11 50.76 -24.91
C ALA A 643 5.57 50.71 -24.94
N ALA A 644 4.98 50.62 -26.14
CA ALA A 644 3.53 50.52 -26.33
C ALA A 644 2.98 49.10 -26.08
N SER A 645 3.71 48.07 -26.52
CA SER A 645 3.31 46.67 -26.45
C SER A 645 4.55 45.79 -26.18
N PRO A 646 4.69 45.23 -24.96
CA PRO A 646 5.81 44.34 -24.64
C PRO A 646 5.91 43.16 -25.60
N TRP A 647 7.14 42.79 -25.94
CA TRP A 647 7.39 41.68 -26.86
C TRP A 647 7.56 40.35 -26.13
N HIS A 648 6.69 39.37 -26.37
CA HIS A 648 6.84 38.03 -25.82
C HIS A 648 8.06 37.30 -26.39
N ILE A 649 8.99 36.95 -25.50
CA ILE A 649 10.20 36.20 -25.83
C ILE A 649 9.88 34.70 -25.78
N GLY A 650 9.34 34.24 -24.65
CA GLY A 650 8.95 32.85 -24.48
C GLY A 650 8.35 32.58 -23.10
N THR A 651 7.63 31.47 -22.99
CA THR A 651 7.04 31.00 -21.74
C THR A 651 7.46 29.56 -21.49
N TRP A 652 7.87 29.29 -20.26
CA TRP A 652 8.27 27.96 -19.80
C TRP A 652 7.40 27.49 -18.66
N ALA A 653 7.00 26.22 -18.71
CA ALA A 653 6.51 25.49 -17.55
C ALA A 653 7.65 24.66 -16.95
N TRP A 654 7.75 24.62 -15.61
CA TRP A 654 8.74 23.83 -14.90
C TRP A 654 8.13 22.55 -14.33
N ASN A 655 8.83 21.44 -14.54
CA ASN A 655 8.55 20.16 -13.92
C ASN A 655 9.82 19.65 -13.20
N SER A 656 9.67 18.95 -12.08
CA SER A 656 10.79 18.37 -11.33
C SER A 656 11.32 17.09 -12.01
N ARG A 657 12.64 16.98 -12.22
CA ARG A 657 13.33 15.86 -12.90
C ARG A 657 13.68 14.68 -11.98
N THR A 658 13.91 13.50 -12.56
CA THR A 658 14.39 12.27 -11.92
C THR A 658 15.89 12.10 -12.16
N THR A 659 16.56 11.24 -11.40
CA THR A 659 18.03 11.03 -11.43
C THR A 659 18.52 10.23 -12.65
N THR A 660 17.84 10.34 -13.78
CA THR A 660 17.82 9.28 -14.78
C THR A 660 18.07 9.74 -16.20
N GLU A 661 18.32 11.03 -16.32
CA GLU A 661 18.92 11.67 -17.48
C GLU A 661 20.45 11.80 -17.30
N ALA A 662 21.01 11.13 -16.29
CA ALA A 662 22.44 11.08 -16.03
C ALA A 662 23.14 10.22 -17.11
N VAL A 663 23.91 10.87 -17.97
CA VAL A 663 24.88 10.19 -18.86
C VAL A 663 26.16 9.86 -18.09
N GLU A 664 27.02 9.00 -18.63
CA GLU A 664 28.32 8.64 -18.03
C GLU A 664 29.08 9.90 -17.55
N GLY A 665 29.31 9.99 -16.23
CA GLY A 665 29.94 11.14 -15.57
C GLY A 665 29.00 12.09 -14.80
N GLN A 666 27.68 11.91 -14.85
CA GLN A 666 26.70 12.73 -14.11
C GLN A 666 26.23 12.08 -12.80
N THR A 667 26.09 12.86 -11.72
CA THR A 667 25.62 12.41 -10.39
C THR A 667 24.10 12.60 -10.19
N THR A 668 23.53 12.01 -9.13
CA THR A 668 22.10 12.08 -8.77
C THR A 668 21.61 13.51 -8.45
N ARG A 669 20.43 13.90 -8.97
CA ARG A 669 19.84 15.27 -8.89
C ARG A 669 18.36 15.28 -8.43
N GLY A 670 17.84 16.46 -8.08
CA GLY A 670 16.40 16.68 -7.81
C GLY A 670 16.00 16.36 -6.37
N TRP A 671 16.79 16.81 -5.41
CA TRP A 671 16.53 16.61 -3.99
C TRP A 671 15.42 17.57 -3.52
N SER A 672 14.26 17.01 -3.18
CA SER A 672 13.23 17.68 -2.38
C SER A 672 13.49 17.35 -0.91
N ASP A 673 13.77 18.39 -0.12
CA ASP A 673 14.25 18.25 1.27
C ASP A 673 13.10 18.14 2.28
N THR A 674 12.00 18.85 2.03
CA THR A 674 11.06 19.24 3.11
C THR A 674 9.66 18.65 2.98
N ASN A 675 9.40 17.83 1.95
CA ASN A 675 8.21 16.98 1.92
C ASN A 675 8.50 15.73 1.06
N PRO A 676 8.79 14.57 1.65
CA PRO A 676 8.95 13.32 0.90
C PRO A 676 7.69 12.87 0.13
N ARG A 677 6.50 13.40 0.50
CA ARG A 677 5.26 13.32 -0.30
C ARG A 677 5.05 14.51 -1.22
N HIS A 678 6.02 15.40 -1.37
CA HIS A 678 6.08 16.24 -2.55
C HIS A 678 6.00 15.26 -3.69
N ALA A 679 4.82 15.21 -4.32
CA ALA A 679 4.40 14.07 -5.11
C ALA A 679 5.59 13.64 -5.95
N ALA A 680 6.08 12.45 -5.59
CA ALA A 680 7.30 11.91 -6.11
C ALA A 680 7.23 12.09 -7.62
N ALA A 681 8.13 12.93 -8.11
CA ALA A 681 8.92 12.65 -9.27
C ALA A 681 8.15 11.82 -10.31
N ASN A 682 7.26 12.51 -11.00
CA ASN A 682 6.84 12.07 -12.30
C ASN A 682 7.18 13.15 -13.31
N PRO A 683 8.48 13.36 -13.59
CA PRO A 683 8.84 14.04 -14.81
C PRO A 683 8.35 13.20 -15.98
N LEU A 684 7.43 13.77 -16.73
CA LEU A 684 7.73 13.83 -18.15
C LEU A 684 8.77 14.92 -18.32
N TRP A 685 10.04 14.56 -18.29
CA TRP A 685 11.13 15.25 -18.97
C TRP A 685 12.21 14.19 -19.13
N ASP A 686 12.32 13.62 -20.32
CA ASP A 686 13.54 12.92 -20.70
C ASP A 686 14.44 13.75 -21.59
N GLY A 687 14.00 14.94 -22.01
CA GLY A 687 14.72 15.67 -23.06
C GLY A 687 15.03 14.78 -24.27
N SER A 688 14.24 13.72 -24.49
CA SER A 688 14.51 12.70 -25.48
C SER A 688 14.57 13.33 -26.86
N LYS A 689 15.51 12.85 -27.65
CA LYS A 689 15.51 13.17 -29.07
C LYS A 689 14.44 12.32 -29.72
N LEU A 690 13.56 12.95 -30.51
CA LEU A 690 12.94 12.21 -31.60
C LEU A 690 14.08 11.66 -32.47
N ASN A 691 14.15 10.34 -32.59
CA ASN A 691 14.91 9.72 -33.64
C ASN A 691 14.21 9.96 -35.00
N SER A 692 14.90 9.59 -36.07
CA SER A 692 14.42 9.79 -37.44
C SER A 692 13.11 9.04 -37.77
N SER A 693 12.68 8.09 -36.94
CA SER A 693 11.42 7.36 -37.08
C SER A 693 10.28 7.94 -36.23
N GLY A 694 10.48 9.09 -35.57
CA GLY A 694 9.45 9.70 -34.73
C GLY A 694 9.30 9.08 -33.34
N THR A 695 10.27 8.26 -32.93
CA THR A 695 10.31 7.58 -31.64
C THR A 695 11.28 8.32 -30.71
N TYR A 696 10.96 8.41 -29.43
CA TYR A 696 11.80 9.12 -28.46
C TYR A 696 12.95 8.23 -27.95
N ASP A 697 14.20 8.69 -28.05
CA ASP A 697 15.37 8.09 -27.39
C ASP A 697 15.58 8.75 -26.00
N GLY A 698 15.14 8.10 -24.92
CA GLY A 698 15.17 8.59 -23.52
C GLY A 698 14.05 7.97 -22.64
N TRP A 699 13.94 8.38 -21.36
CA TRP A 699 12.84 7.92 -20.47
C TRP A 699 11.48 8.49 -20.84
N TYR A 700 10.63 7.71 -21.49
CA TYR A 700 9.23 8.11 -21.57
C TYR A 700 8.46 7.74 -20.28
N PHE A 701 8.49 8.59 -19.26
CA PHE A 701 7.52 8.54 -18.15
C PHE A 701 6.45 9.61 -18.34
N ASN A 702 5.35 9.24 -19.00
CA ASN A 702 4.17 10.10 -18.98
C ASN A 702 3.43 9.89 -17.67
N SER A 703 3.59 10.82 -16.74
CA SER A 703 2.75 10.85 -15.55
C SER A 703 1.32 11.01 -16.00
N SER A 704 0.50 9.99 -15.82
CA SER A 704 -0.94 10.15 -15.99
C SER A 704 -1.53 11.04 -14.90
N MET A 705 -0.75 11.66 -14.01
CA MET A 705 -1.23 12.72 -13.12
C MET A 705 -1.01 14.12 -13.68
N LEU A 706 -0.14 14.25 -14.66
CA LEU A 706 0.24 15.51 -15.33
C LEU A 706 0.24 15.28 -16.85
N GLY A 707 -0.69 14.47 -17.35
CA GLY A 707 -0.56 13.79 -18.63
C GLY A 707 -0.02 14.64 -19.77
N GLY A 708 1.08 14.17 -20.35
CA GLY A 708 1.60 14.58 -21.65
C GLY A 708 1.04 13.69 -22.75
N SER A 709 -0.06 14.12 -23.35
CA SER A 709 -0.38 13.75 -24.72
C SER A 709 -0.39 15.01 -25.58
N TRP A 710 0.66 15.14 -26.38
CA TRP A 710 0.69 15.99 -27.55
C TRP A 710 -0.22 15.39 -28.62
N GLY A 711 -1.31 16.11 -28.92
CA GLY A 711 -2.21 15.80 -30.02
C GLY A 711 -3.65 16.10 -29.67
N SER A 712 -4.04 17.38 -29.72
CA SER A 712 -5.45 17.69 -29.88
C SER A 712 -5.93 17.10 -31.23
N PRO A 713 -6.98 16.27 -31.26
CA PRO A 713 -7.60 15.83 -32.52
C PRO A 713 -8.19 16.98 -33.34
N THR A 714 -8.38 18.16 -32.72
CA THR A 714 -9.04 19.32 -33.32
C THR A 714 -8.10 20.42 -33.76
N ARG A 715 -6.78 20.31 -33.49
CA ARG A 715 -5.77 21.27 -33.97
C ARG A 715 -4.55 20.55 -34.54
N PRO A 716 -4.64 20.01 -35.78
CA PRO A 716 -3.44 19.65 -36.51
C PRO A 716 -2.57 20.91 -36.65
N PHE A 717 -1.28 20.79 -36.35
CA PHE A 717 -0.29 21.80 -36.72
C PHE A 717 -0.37 22.01 -38.24
N SER A 718 -1.05 23.06 -38.68
CA SER A 718 -1.01 23.47 -40.07
C SER A 718 0.41 23.91 -40.35
N GLN A 719 1.04 23.27 -41.32
CA GLN A 719 2.45 23.36 -41.72
C GLN A 719 2.90 24.77 -42.21
N THR A 720 2.14 25.83 -41.94
CA THR A 720 2.27 27.16 -42.57
C THR A 720 2.31 28.36 -41.63
N THR A 721 2.23 28.20 -40.30
CA THR A 721 2.42 29.34 -39.37
C THR A 721 3.82 29.32 -38.76
N ILE A 722 4.70 30.13 -39.33
CA ILE A 722 6.10 30.31 -38.93
C ILE A 722 6.14 31.15 -37.65
N ASN A 723 6.67 30.59 -36.56
CA ASN A 723 7.35 31.23 -35.39
C ASN A 723 7.24 30.40 -34.06
N GLY A 724 7.01 29.09 -34.14
CA GLY A 724 7.09 28.18 -32.99
C GLY A 724 7.92 26.95 -33.34
N ASP A 725 9.15 26.95 -32.82
CA ASP A 725 10.08 25.85 -32.57
C ASP A 725 10.14 24.63 -33.53
N LYS A 726 11.01 24.71 -34.55
CA LYS A 726 11.44 23.51 -35.32
C LYS A 726 12.29 22.51 -34.50
N GLY A 727 12.37 22.64 -33.17
CA GLY A 727 13.02 21.69 -32.26
C GLY A 727 12.13 20.47 -31.91
N PRO A 728 12.73 19.34 -31.48
CA PRO A 728 11.97 18.20 -30.98
C PRO A 728 11.22 18.59 -29.70
N GLY A 729 9.90 18.41 -29.69
CA GLY A 729 9.05 18.76 -28.54
C GLY A 729 9.48 18.06 -27.24
N GLY A 730 9.36 18.75 -26.10
CA GLY A 730 9.54 18.14 -24.76
C GLY A 730 10.47 18.84 -23.77
N ARG A 731 10.82 20.13 -23.96
CA ARG A 731 11.81 20.84 -23.13
C ARG A 731 11.30 22.10 -22.41
N GLY A 732 10.03 22.08 -21.99
CA GLY A 732 9.44 23.05 -21.06
C GLY A 732 8.98 24.37 -21.66
N LYS A 733 9.50 24.77 -22.82
CA LYS A 733 9.01 25.92 -23.58
C LYS A 733 7.63 25.59 -24.15
N ILE A 734 6.62 26.35 -23.76
CA ILE A 734 5.22 26.12 -24.17
C ILE A 734 4.70 27.17 -25.14
N ALA A 735 5.36 28.33 -25.22
CA ALA A 735 5.04 29.39 -26.16
C ALA A 735 6.26 30.26 -26.50
N GLU A 736 6.30 30.80 -27.71
CA GLU A 736 7.34 31.70 -28.22
C GLU A 736 6.72 32.78 -29.12
N GLY A 737 7.26 34.00 -29.06
CA GLY A 737 6.87 35.09 -29.95
C GLY A 737 5.43 35.57 -29.74
N GLN A 738 4.96 36.47 -30.61
CA GLN A 738 3.66 37.16 -30.47
C GLN A 738 2.42 36.28 -30.74
N LEU A 739 2.59 35.10 -31.33
CA LEU A 739 1.47 34.22 -31.68
C LEU A 739 1.27 33.06 -30.68
N GLY A 740 2.17 32.92 -29.70
CA GLY A 740 2.09 31.87 -28.69
C GLY A 740 1.17 32.25 -27.53
N ASP A 741 0.29 31.32 -27.15
CA ASP A 741 -0.59 31.47 -25.99
C ASP A 741 0.19 31.36 -24.68
N GLN A 742 0.05 32.35 -23.81
CA GLN A 742 0.78 32.46 -22.55
C GLN A 742 -0.11 32.21 -21.33
N GLU A 743 -1.42 32.12 -21.54
CA GLU A 743 -2.35 31.77 -20.47
C GLU A 743 -2.24 30.27 -20.18
N PRO A 744 -2.06 29.86 -18.92
CA PRO A 744 -2.10 28.45 -18.59
C PRO A 744 -3.52 27.90 -18.87
N GLU A 745 -3.62 26.68 -19.40
CA GLU A 745 -4.92 26.02 -19.51
C GLU A 745 -5.54 25.86 -18.12
N ALA A 746 -6.74 26.40 -17.94
CA ALA A 746 -7.43 26.42 -16.67
C ALA A 746 -8.95 26.30 -16.86
N SER A 747 -9.62 25.67 -15.91
CA SER A 747 -11.07 25.83 -15.74
C SER A 747 -11.36 27.17 -15.10
N VAL A 748 -12.00 28.06 -15.86
CA VAL A 748 -12.41 29.39 -15.41
C VAL A 748 -13.78 29.40 -14.72
N GLU A 749 -14.50 28.28 -14.73
CA GLU A 749 -15.78 28.15 -14.03
C GLU A 749 -15.55 28.01 -12.51
N GLY A 750 -15.74 29.11 -11.78
CA GLY A 750 -15.77 29.15 -10.32
C GLY A 750 -14.41 29.36 -9.66
N ARG A 751 -13.48 28.40 -9.76
CA ARG A 751 -12.30 28.29 -8.88
C ARG A 751 -10.92 28.40 -9.58
N TYR A 752 -10.81 28.94 -10.80
CA TYR A 752 -9.53 29.06 -11.57
C TYR A 752 -8.58 27.88 -11.35
N GLN A 753 -9.02 26.72 -11.82
CA GLN A 753 -8.42 25.43 -11.50
C GLN A 753 -7.54 24.94 -12.63
N GLY A 754 -6.38 24.36 -12.29
CA GLY A 754 -5.55 23.66 -13.25
C GLY A 754 -6.07 22.25 -13.50
N PHE A 755 -5.41 21.53 -14.39
CA PHE A 755 -5.72 20.14 -14.69
C PHE A 755 -4.54 19.22 -14.36
N GLY A 756 -4.86 18.09 -13.74
CA GLY A 756 -3.99 16.92 -13.60
C GLY A 756 -4.73 15.66 -14.06
N GLY A 757 -4.31 14.48 -13.63
CA GLY A 757 -4.84 13.24 -14.19
C GLY A 757 -4.36 13.06 -15.64
N ALA A 758 -5.15 12.32 -16.44
CA ALA A 758 -4.72 11.76 -17.73
C ALA A 758 -4.19 12.80 -18.73
N SER A 759 -4.45 14.09 -18.50
CA SER A 759 -3.84 15.21 -19.20
C SER A 759 -3.79 16.47 -18.32
N THR A 760 -2.89 17.40 -18.62
CA THR A 760 -2.91 18.78 -18.09
C THR A 760 -3.81 19.73 -18.89
N THR A 761 -4.59 19.20 -19.83
CA THR A 761 -5.47 20.00 -20.70
C THR A 761 -6.94 19.87 -20.32
N THR A 762 -7.75 20.84 -20.73
CA THR A 762 -9.21 20.84 -20.56
C THR A 762 -9.92 19.62 -21.17
N SER A 763 -9.31 18.95 -22.16
CA SER A 763 -9.93 17.88 -22.95
C SER A 763 -10.02 16.53 -22.23
N LEU A 764 -8.99 16.18 -21.44
CA LEU A 764 -8.85 14.88 -20.78
C LEU A 764 -8.44 15.01 -19.31
N GLY A 765 -8.15 16.23 -18.85
CA GLY A 765 -7.65 16.51 -17.51
C GLY A 765 -8.73 16.61 -16.45
N GLN A 766 -8.27 16.50 -15.21
CA GLN A 766 -9.06 16.48 -13.99
C GLN A 766 -8.68 17.65 -13.10
N ASN A 767 -9.66 18.41 -12.65
CA ASN A 767 -9.46 19.49 -11.67
C ASN A 767 -9.27 19.00 -10.24
N HIS A 768 -9.64 17.74 -9.93
CA HIS A 768 -9.36 17.11 -8.65
C HIS A 768 -8.78 15.71 -8.83
N VAL A 769 -7.69 15.42 -8.12
CA VAL A 769 -7.11 14.08 -8.03
C VAL A 769 -6.56 13.86 -6.63
N VAL A 770 -6.84 12.71 -6.03
CA VAL A 770 -6.43 12.36 -4.66
C VAL A 770 -5.39 11.25 -4.68
N LEU A 771 -4.39 11.32 -3.80
CA LEU A 771 -3.42 10.23 -3.55
C LEU A 771 -3.45 9.68 -2.13
N PHE A 772 -3.64 10.54 -1.14
CA PHE A 772 -3.45 10.17 0.26
C PHE A 772 -4.74 10.26 1.06
N ASP A 773 -5.02 9.19 1.79
CA ASP A 773 -6.10 9.18 2.77
C ASP A 773 -5.73 10.00 4.01
N VAL A 774 -6.72 10.66 4.59
CA VAL A 774 -6.66 11.20 5.95
C VAL A 774 -7.75 10.48 6.76
N PRO A 775 -7.39 9.68 7.77
CA PRO A 775 -8.35 8.87 8.51
C PRO A 775 -9.52 9.70 9.07
N ARG A 776 -10.73 9.12 9.05
CA ARG A 776 -11.98 9.71 9.59
C ARG A 776 -12.47 9.01 10.85
N SER A 777 -11.84 7.88 11.17
CA SER A 777 -12.02 7.09 12.39
C SER A 777 -10.66 6.59 12.87
N PRO A 778 -10.58 6.05 14.09
CA PRO A 778 -9.45 5.21 14.47
C PRO A 778 -9.23 4.07 13.46
N LEU A 779 -7.97 3.66 13.33
CA LEU A 779 -7.56 2.63 12.37
C LEU A 779 -7.99 1.25 12.86
N VAL A 780 -8.42 0.40 11.94
CA VAL A 780 -8.89 -0.97 12.18
C VAL A 780 -7.98 -2.04 11.55
N SER A 781 -6.99 -1.62 10.76
CA SER A 781 -6.04 -2.50 10.06
C SER A 781 -4.68 -1.83 9.88
N ILE A 782 -3.61 -2.64 9.90
CA ILE A 782 -2.25 -2.17 9.60
C ILE A 782 -2.14 -1.61 8.18
N GLY A 783 -2.87 -2.17 7.21
CA GLY A 783 -2.80 -1.72 5.82
C GLY A 783 -3.20 -0.25 5.63
N GLN A 784 -3.95 0.34 6.56
CA GLN A 784 -4.28 1.77 6.51
C GLN A 784 -3.06 2.69 6.72
N PHE A 785 -1.96 2.18 7.28
CA PHE A 785 -0.70 2.91 7.39
C PHE A 785 0.02 3.12 6.05
N GLN A 786 -0.46 2.52 4.95
CA GLN A 786 0.08 2.79 3.61
C GLN A 786 0.15 4.29 3.28
N HIS A 787 -0.75 5.10 3.87
CA HIS A 787 -0.82 6.55 3.68
C HIS A 787 -0.02 7.34 4.72
N ALA A 788 0.79 6.72 5.59
CA ALA A 788 1.59 7.41 6.60
C ALA A 788 2.91 7.95 6.03
N HIS A 789 3.39 9.10 6.55
CA HIS A 789 4.54 9.79 5.96
C HIS A 789 5.85 9.26 6.53
N VAL A 790 6.25 8.06 6.12
CA VAL A 790 7.43 7.40 6.69
C VAL A 790 8.67 7.47 5.80
N ALA A 791 8.50 7.76 4.51
CA ALA A 791 9.60 8.05 3.59
C ALA A 791 10.40 9.27 4.07
N ARG A 792 11.72 9.23 3.92
CA ARG A 792 12.67 10.30 4.24
C ARG A 792 12.95 11.20 3.04
N TYR A 793 12.89 10.65 1.83
CA TYR A 793 13.25 11.36 0.60
C TYR A 793 12.19 11.16 -0.48
N GLY A 794 12.05 12.12 -1.40
CA GLY A 794 11.05 12.08 -2.47
C GLY A 794 11.21 10.97 -3.52
N TYR A 795 12.28 10.17 -3.46
CA TYR A 795 12.47 8.98 -4.31
C TYR A 795 12.27 7.66 -3.54
N GLU A 796 11.99 7.72 -2.24
CA GLU A 796 11.50 6.57 -1.48
C GLU A 796 9.98 6.41 -1.74
N PRO A 797 9.44 5.18 -1.63
CA PRO A 797 8.04 4.91 -1.98
C PRO A 797 7.06 5.74 -1.15
N SER A 798 6.05 6.32 -1.82
CA SER A 798 4.98 7.09 -1.16
C SER A 798 3.97 6.23 -0.40
N PHE A 799 3.84 4.95 -0.78
CA PHE A 799 2.99 3.94 -0.13
C PHE A 799 3.82 2.75 0.34
N PRO A 800 4.70 2.92 1.35
CA PRO A 800 5.70 1.90 1.66
C PRO A 800 5.14 0.72 2.47
N ILE A 801 4.08 0.92 3.27
CA ILE A 801 3.51 -0.14 4.11
C ILE A 801 2.44 -0.89 3.31
N GLY A 802 2.60 -2.21 3.20
CA GLY A 802 1.71 -3.10 2.43
C GLY A 802 2.05 -3.20 0.94
N ALA A 803 2.89 -2.32 0.40
CA ALA A 803 3.44 -2.45 -0.95
C ALA A 803 4.61 -3.44 -0.97
N SER A 804 4.89 -4.01 -2.14
CA SER A 804 5.88 -5.08 -2.29
C SER A 804 6.83 -4.89 -3.47
N TYR A 805 6.66 -3.84 -4.27
CA TYR A 805 7.53 -3.52 -5.39
C TYR A 805 8.98 -3.35 -4.94
N ALA A 806 9.89 -3.95 -5.71
CA ALA A 806 11.31 -3.76 -5.55
C ALA A 806 11.69 -2.30 -5.72
N SER A 807 12.59 -1.82 -4.86
CA SER A 807 13.10 -0.46 -4.99
C SER A 807 13.75 -0.27 -6.37
N PRO A 808 13.34 0.74 -7.15
CA PRO A 808 13.89 0.99 -8.47
C PRO A 808 15.35 1.47 -8.43
N ARG A 809 15.91 1.69 -7.24
CA ARG A 809 17.29 2.16 -7.02
C ARG A 809 18.23 1.11 -6.46
N LEU A 810 17.71 -0.06 -6.08
CA LEU A 810 18.51 -1.14 -5.50
C LEU A 810 18.55 -2.32 -6.46
N PRO A 811 19.68 -3.02 -6.62
CA PRO A 811 19.73 -4.29 -7.33
C PRO A 811 18.65 -5.25 -6.82
N LEU A 812 18.05 -6.05 -7.71
CA LEU A 812 16.94 -6.94 -7.36
C LEU A 812 17.27 -7.89 -6.20
N GLY A 813 18.50 -8.39 -6.14
CA GLY A 813 18.98 -9.25 -5.05
C GLY A 813 19.44 -8.52 -3.80
N SER A 814 19.09 -7.24 -3.63
CA SER A 814 19.56 -6.41 -2.50
C SER A 814 18.40 -5.66 -1.86
N ILE A 815 18.44 -5.56 -0.53
CA ILE A 815 17.47 -4.79 0.29
C ILE A 815 18.06 -3.48 0.82
N SER A 816 19.36 -3.24 0.61
CA SER A 816 20.01 -1.97 0.94
C SER A 816 21.32 -1.81 0.19
N SER A 817 21.78 -0.56 0.09
CA SER A 817 23.07 -0.18 -0.50
C SER A 817 23.70 0.93 0.36
N ASP A 818 24.90 0.67 0.86
CA ASP A 818 25.71 1.66 1.56
C ASP A 818 26.50 2.54 0.57
N ASN A 819 26.81 3.77 0.97
CA ASN A 819 27.46 4.78 0.12
C ASN A 819 26.72 5.03 -1.20
N PHE A 820 25.38 5.00 -1.15
CA PHE A 820 24.54 5.09 -2.34
C PHE A 820 24.86 6.36 -3.15
N ALA A 821 24.95 6.20 -4.47
CA ALA A 821 25.34 7.25 -5.42
C ALA A 821 26.68 7.95 -5.11
N GLY A 822 27.64 7.25 -4.48
CA GLY A 822 28.96 7.79 -4.16
C GLY A 822 28.98 8.71 -2.93
N VAL A 823 27.87 8.83 -2.21
CA VAL A 823 27.75 9.64 -1.01
C VAL A 823 28.17 8.81 0.20
N GLN A 824 29.36 9.04 0.73
CA GLN A 824 29.90 8.29 1.88
C GLN A 824 28.91 8.24 3.07
N GLY A 825 28.69 7.09 3.71
CA GLY A 825 27.79 6.96 4.86
C GLY A 825 26.30 7.17 4.57
N PHE A 826 25.91 7.35 3.31
CA PHE A 826 24.50 7.39 2.93
C PHE A 826 24.00 5.97 2.58
N ARG A 827 23.09 5.45 3.39
CA ARG A 827 22.48 4.13 3.18
C ARG A 827 21.07 4.29 2.60
N MET A 828 20.88 3.74 1.41
CA MET A 828 19.56 3.54 0.82
C MET A 828 19.05 2.14 1.18
N ALA A 829 17.78 2.02 1.55
CA ALA A 829 17.17 0.74 1.86
C ALA A 829 15.83 0.57 1.13
N ASP A 830 15.44 -0.68 0.97
CA ASP A 830 14.11 -1.07 0.51
C ASP A 830 13.12 -0.86 1.65
N LEU A 831 12.50 0.32 1.65
CA LEU A 831 11.66 0.79 2.75
C LEU A 831 10.44 -0.11 2.95
N SER A 832 9.82 -0.52 1.84
CA SER A 832 8.63 -1.37 1.87
C SER A 832 8.95 -2.74 2.47
N TYR A 833 10.06 -3.34 2.03
CA TYR A 833 10.51 -4.63 2.56
C TYR A 833 10.72 -4.60 4.08
N ILE A 834 11.47 -3.60 4.57
CA ILE A 834 11.80 -3.47 5.99
C ILE A 834 10.55 -3.21 6.83
N LEU A 835 9.70 -2.25 6.43
CA LEU A 835 8.51 -1.91 7.20
C LEU A 835 7.50 -3.04 7.29
N ASN A 836 7.32 -3.78 6.20
CA ASN A 836 6.46 -4.95 6.21
C ASN A 836 6.97 -6.01 7.19
N ARG A 837 8.29 -6.25 7.23
CA ARG A 837 8.92 -7.21 8.16
C ARG A 837 8.73 -6.83 9.62
N GLU A 838 8.77 -5.54 9.95
CA GLU A 838 8.61 -5.10 11.34
C GLU A 838 7.15 -5.02 11.81
N LEU A 839 6.18 -4.78 10.90
CA LEU A 839 4.79 -4.47 11.29
C LEU A 839 3.83 -5.67 11.24
N TRP A 840 3.83 -6.46 10.16
CA TRP A 840 2.72 -7.38 9.85
C TRP A 840 2.56 -8.56 10.84
N ASP A 841 3.67 -9.08 11.36
CA ASP A 841 3.65 -10.21 12.29
C ASP A 841 3.53 -9.78 13.76
N GLY A 842 3.94 -8.54 14.09
CA GLY A 842 4.05 -8.06 15.48
C GLY A 842 2.79 -7.40 16.03
N TYR A 843 1.96 -6.81 15.17
CA TYR A 843 0.92 -5.88 15.58
C TYR A 843 -0.43 -6.21 14.93
N PHE A 844 -1.52 -5.72 15.53
CA PHE A 844 -2.86 -5.74 14.95
C PHE A 844 -3.75 -4.70 15.66
N PHE A 845 -5.00 -4.55 15.21
CA PHE A 845 -6.00 -3.69 15.85
C PHE A 845 -7.17 -4.54 16.34
N SER A 846 -7.34 -4.65 17.67
CA SER A 846 -8.49 -5.33 18.29
C SER A 846 -9.81 -4.58 18.12
N THR A 847 -9.74 -3.28 17.82
CA THR A 847 -10.86 -2.32 17.85
C THR A 847 -11.50 -2.12 19.23
N ILE A 848 -10.84 -2.56 20.30
CA ILE A 848 -11.20 -2.23 21.68
C ILE A 848 -10.49 -0.93 22.06
N GLY A 849 -11.28 0.13 22.20
CA GLY A 849 -10.82 1.43 22.64
C GLY A 849 -11.97 2.42 22.75
N THR A 850 -11.82 3.43 23.60
CA THR A 850 -12.80 4.50 23.79
C THR A 850 -12.93 5.37 22.54
N ASP A 851 -11.83 5.54 21.79
CA ASP A 851 -11.73 6.36 20.58
C ASP A 851 -12.64 5.88 19.44
N TYR A 852 -13.05 4.61 19.39
CA TYR A 852 -13.97 4.09 18.36
C TYR A 852 -15.42 4.52 18.55
N GLN A 853 -15.75 5.15 19.68
CA GLN A 853 -17.09 5.64 19.96
C GLN A 853 -17.10 7.12 20.36
N SER A 854 -16.35 7.48 21.40
CA SER A 854 -16.43 8.83 21.99
C SER A 854 -15.08 9.46 22.34
N GLY A 855 -14.00 8.67 22.42
CA GLY A 855 -12.67 9.10 22.86
C GLY A 855 -12.61 9.63 24.29
N SER A 856 -13.59 9.29 25.13
CA SER A 856 -13.63 9.70 26.54
C SER A 856 -14.36 8.68 27.42
N GLY A 857 -14.13 8.78 28.73
CA GLY A 857 -14.72 7.87 29.72
C GLY A 857 -13.96 6.56 29.85
N SER A 858 -14.63 5.54 30.41
CA SER A 858 -14.05 4.22 30.64
C SER A 858 -14.34 3.28 29.46
N LEU A 859 -13.59 2.17 29.35
CA LEU A 859 -13.84 1.17 28.32
C LEU A 859 -15.23 0.55 28.50
N ASP A 860 -15.60 0.18 29.72
CA ASP A 860 -16.89 -0.44 30.02
C ASP A 860 -18.10 0.48 29.75
N ARG A 861 -17.89 1.81 29.67
CA ARG A 861 -18.95 2.74 29.25
C ARG A 861 -19.24 2.70 27.76
N ASN A 862 -18.19 2.62 26.93
CA ASN A 862 -18.30 2.60 25.47
C ASN A 862 -18.61 1.18 24.94
N LEU A 863 -18.15 0.19 25.69
CA LEU A 863 -18.17 -1.22 25.35
C LEU A 863 -18.70 -2.00 26.58
N PRO A 864 -20.03 -1.98 26.84
CA PRO A 864 -20.60 -2.53 28.06
C PRO A 864 -20.27 -4.01 28.25
N TRP A 865 -19.67 -4.33 29.41
CA TRP A 865 -19.22 -5.68 29.76
C TRP A 865 -20.25 -6.77 29.48
N GLU A 866 -21.49 -6.57 29.93
CA GLU A 866 -22.58 -7.54 29.78
C GLU A 866 -22.88 -7.86 28.31
N SER A 867 -22.77 -6.85 27.44
CA SER A 867 -23.07 -6.97 26.02
C SER A 867 -21.92 -7.61 25.24
N ILE A 868 -20.67 -7.38 25.65
CA ILE A 868 -19.49 -7.93 24.99
C ILE A 868 -19.24 -9.36 25.43
N ARG A 869 -19.39 -9.67 26.73
CA ARG A 869 -19.21 -11.03 27.23
C ARG A 869 -20.20 -12.02 26.64
N SER A 870 -21.41 -11.54 26.30
CA SER A 870 -22.49 -12.33 25.70
C SER A 870 -22.43 -12.35 24.18
N GLY A 871 -21.57 -11.53 23.56
CA GLY A 871 -21.51 -11.35 22.11
C GLY A 871 -22.70 -10.62 21.50
N MET A 872 -23.57 -9.98 22.32
CA MET A 872 -24.71 -9.19 21.83
C MET A 872 -24.27 -7.93 21.08
N THR A 873 -23.19 -7.28 21.53
CA THR A 873 -22.62 -6.11 20.83
C THR A 873 -21.39 -6.54 20.04
N PRO A 874 -21.43 -6.46 18.69
CA PRO A 874 -20.24 -6.71 17.88
C PRO A 874 -19.21 -5.59 18.10
N LEU A 875 -17.92 -5.96 18.08
CA LEU A 875 -16.83 -4.99 18.06
C LEU A 875 -16.89 -4.15 16.76
N PRO A 876 -16.22 -2.97 16.72
CA PRO A 876 -16.15 -2.17 15.50
C PRO A 876 -15.66 -2.97 14.29
N ASN A 877 -14.69 -3.87 14.48
CA ASN A 877 -14.44 -4.95 13.54
C ASN A 877 -15.29 -6.18 13.93
N PRO A 878 -16.35 -6.51 13.18
CA PRO A 878 -17.26 -7.61 13.53
C PRO A 878 -16.64 -9.00 13.35
N ARG A 879 -15.48 -9.11 12.68
CA ARG A 879 -14.71 -10.37 12.58
C ARG A 879 -13.93 -10.68 13.84
N LEU A 880 -13.86 -9.75 14.79
CA LEU A 880 -13.19 -9.95 16.06
C LEU A 880 -14.22 -10.23 17.16
N ARG A 881 -14.01 -11.34 17.88
CA ARG A 881 -14.84 -11.72 19.01
C ARG A 881 -14.03 -11.67 20.30
N PHE A 882 -14.54 -10.95 21.28
CA PHE A 882 -13.99 -10.96 22.64
C PHE A 882 -14.46 -12.21 23.38
N VAL A 883 -13.52 -12.93 24.00
CA VAL A 883 -13.77 -14.14 24.78
C VAL A 883 -13.27 -13.92 26.21
N PRO A 884 -14.19 -13.69 27.16
CA PRO A 884 -13.83 -13.47 28.55
C PRO A 884 -13.26 -14.74 29.18
N ARG A 885 -12.37 -14.57 30.16
CA ARG A 885 -11.81 -15.64 30.97
C ARG A 885 -12.47 -15.75 32.33
N ALA A 886 -12.26 -16.90 32.97
CA ALA A 886 -12.67 -17.10 34.35
C ALA A 886 -12.03 -16.03 35.27
N GLY A 887 -12.86 -15.25 35.96
CA GLY A 887 -12.44 -14.16 36.84
C GLY A 887 -12.50 -12.76 36.21
N ASP A 888 -12.66 -12.66 34.89
CA ASP A 888 -12.88 -11.38 34.24
C ASP A 888 -14.26 -10.82 34.62
N THR A 889 -14.32 -9.53 34.90
CA THR A 889 -15.54 -8.86 35.40
C THR A 889 -15.83 -7.52 34.72
N SER A 890 -14.82 -6.90 34.09
CA SER A 890 -14.94 -5.66 33.32
C SER A 890 -13.70 -5.48 32.43
N LEU A 891 -13.81 -4.71 31.34
CA LEU A 891 -12.68 -4.38 30.48
C LEU A 891 -11.67 -3.46 31.17
N ASP A 892 -12.15 -2.45 31.90
CA ASP A 892 -11.32 -1.50 32.64
C ASP A 892 -10.47 -2.23 33.70
N LYS A 893 -11.03 -3.25 34.38
CA LYS A 893 -10.29 -4.06 35.35
C LYS A 893 -9.19 -4.89 34.68
N ILE A 894 -9.48 -5.53 33.54
CA ILE A 894 -8.49 -6.32 32.80
C ILE A 894 -7.29 -5.44 32.41
N VAL A 895 -7.57 -4.25 31.85
CA VAL A 895 -6.53 -3.30 31.46
C VAL A 895 -5.77 -2.78 32.68
N GLY A 896 -6.47 -2.40 33.75
CA GLY A 896 -5.87 -1.89 34.98
C GLY A 896 -4.96 -2.90 35.68
N GLU A 897 -5.37 -4.15 35.80
CA GLU A 897 -4.58 -5.22 36.43
C GLU A 897 -3.38 -5.63 35.58
N ALA A 898 -3.51 -5.62 34.25
CA ALA A 898 -2.42 -5.94 33.33
C ALA A 898 -1.36 -4.82 33.25
N GLY A 899 -1.73 -3.57 33.55
CA GLY A 899 -0.84 -2.41 33.50
C GLY A 899 -0.17 -2.26 32.13
N ARG A 900 1.17 -2.23 32.09
CA ARG A 900 1.92 -2.11 30.83
C ARG A 900 1.76 -3.30 29.88
N ARG A 901 1.26 -4.46 30.36
CA ARG A 901 0.98 -5.64 29.52
C ARG A 901 -0.44 -5.66 28.96
N ALA A 902 -1.25 -4.63 29.20
CA ALA A 902 -2.64 -4.61 28.77
C ALA A 902 -2.87 -4.92 27.27
N PRO A 903 -2.08 -4.40 26.31
CA PRO A 903 -2.28 -4.70 24.89
C PRO A 903 -2.19 -6.21 24.55
N ILE A 904 -1.21 -6.91 25.12
CA ILE A 904 -1.02 -8.36 24.88
C ILE A 904 -2.00 -9.22 25.69
N GLU A 905 -2.41 -8.76 26.88
CA GLU A 905 -3.40 -9.46 27.70
C GLU A 905 -4.82 -9.35 27.11
N LEU A 906 -5.18 -8.20 26.51
CA LEU A 906 -6.40 -8.05 25.72
C LEU A 906 -6.34 -8.89 24.44
N ALA A 907 -5.23 -8.87 23.70
CA ALA A 907 -5.06 -9.70 22.50
C ALA A 907 -5.31 -11.19 22.79
N SER A 908 -4.92 -11.65 23.98
CA SER A 908 -5.14 -13.03 24.40
C SER A 908 -6.62 -13.41 24.64
N ARG A 909 -7.53 -12.44 24.61
CA ARG A 909 -8.99 -12.59 24.72
C ARG A 909 -9.71 -12.32 23.41
N ILE A 910 -8.99 -12.21 22.29
CA ILE A 910 -9.58 -12.02 20.97
C ILE A 910 -9.47 -13.30 20.17
N LEU A 911 -10.59 -13.68 19.54
CA LEU A 911 -10.66 -14.65 18.46
C LEU A 911 -10.98 -13.93 17.16
N ILE A 912 -10.35 -14.35 16.07
CA ILE A 912 -10.59 -13.85 14.72
C ILE A 912 -11.52 -14.84 14.02
N GLU A 913 -12.80 -14.49 13.91
CA GLU A 913 -13.80 -15.33 13.27
C GLU A 913 -13.56 -15.38 11.76
N GLY A 914 -13.49 -16.60 11.22
CA GLY A 914 -13.12 -16.86 9.83
C GLY A 914 -11.73 -16.32 9.48
N GLY A 915 -10.76 -16.50 10.36
CA GLY A 915 -9.35 -16.29 10.05
C GLY A 915 -8.93 -17.23 8.91
N PHE A 916 -8.37 -16.65 7.85
CA PHE A 916 -8.04 -17.33 6.61
C PHE A 916 -6.52 -17.46 6.43
N ASN A 917 -6.07 -18.68 6.19
CA ASN A 917 -4.68 -19.00 5.98
C ASN A 917 -4.26 -18.70 4.53
N VAL A 918 -3.34 -17.75 4.35
CA VAL A 918 -2.84 -17.32 3.03
C VAL A 918 -2.10 -18.42 2.27
N ASN A 919 -1.71 -19.51 2.94
CA ASN A 919 -1.15 -20.70 2.30
C ASN A 919 -2.25 -21.60 1.68
N SER A 920 -3.49 -21.13 1.55
CA SER A 920 -4.57 -21.86 0.88
C SER A 920 -4.34 -22.00 -0.63
N THR A 921 -4.51 -23.21 -1.16
CA THR A 921 -4.53 -23.50 -2.60
C THR A 921 -5.95 -23.63 -3.18
N SER A 922 -6.99 -23.25 -2.43
CA SER A 922 -8.38 -23.25 -2.90
C SER A 922 -8.74 -21.94 -3.61
N LYS A 923 -9.02 -22.02 -4.92
CA LYS A 923 -9.52 -20.88 -5.72
C LYS A 923 -10.85 -20.37 -5.16
N THR A 924 -11.79 -21.27 -4.89
CA THR A 924 -13.12 -20.94 -4.35
C THR A 924 -13.02 -20.21 -3.02
N ALA A 925 -12.14 -20.67 -2.12
CA ALA A 925 -11.96 -20.03 -0.81
C ALA A 925 -11.37 -18.62 -0.94
N TRP A 926 -10.35 -18.44 -1.80
CA TRP A 926 -9.80 -17.11 -2.09
C TRP A 926 -10.84 -16.17 -2.69
N LYS A 927 -11.65 -16.65 -3.65
CA LYS A 927 -12.75 -15.87 -4.23
C LYS A 927 -13.76 -15.43 -3.17
N ALA A 928 -14.15 -16.32 -2.26
CA ALA A 928 -15.09 -16.01 -1.19
C ALA A 928 -14.53 -14.94 -0.22
N VAL A 929 -13.23 -15.03 0.10
CA VAL A 929 -12.54 -14.04 0.95
C VAL A 929 -12.42 -12.69 0.25
N LEU A 930 -12.10 -12.66 -1.05
CA LEU A 930 -12.06 -11.42 -1.84
C LEU A 930 -13.45 -10.80 -1.99
N ALA A 931 -14.47 -11.62 -2.20
CA ALA A 931 -15.85 -11.18 -2.33
C ALA A 931 -16.48 -10.68 -1.02
N SER A 932 -15.79 -10.82 0.12
CA SER A 932 -16.22 -10.26 1.42
C SER A 932 -16.32 -8.74 1.46
N MET A 933 -15.92 -8.03 0.41
CA MET A 933 -16.04 -6.58 0.26
C MET A 933 -17.15 -6.17 -0.72
N ALA A 934 -18.05 -7.08 -1.08
CA ALA A 934 -19.25 -6.77 -1.85
C ALA A 934 -20.33 -6.10 -0.99
N ASP A 935 -21.16 -5.24 -1.59
CA ASP A 935 -22.45 -4.81 -1.01
C ASP A 935 -22.36 -4.03 0.34
N PHE A 936 -21.16 -3.58 0.74
CA PHE A 936 -20.95 -2.74 1.93
C PHE A 936 -21.29 -1.28 1.70
N GLU A 937 -21.83 -0.58 2.70
CA GLU A 937 -21.94 0.87 2.65
C GLU A 937 -20.58 1.55 2.56
N LEU A 938 -20.46 2.51 1.65
CA LEU A 938 -19.27 3.32 1.41
C LEU A 938 -19.59 4.79 1.71
N PRO A 939 -18.76 5.49 2.50
CA PRO A 939 -18.92 6.91 2.71
C PRO A 939 -18.42 7.69 1.48
N VAL A 940 -19.28 8.54 0.95
CA VAL A 940 -19.02 9.41 -0.19
C VAL A 940 -19.12 10.86 0.26
N ILE A 941 -18.07 11.63 0.00
CA ILE A 941 -18.02 13.07 0.29
C ILE A 941 -17.56 13.78 -0.97
N GLY A 942 -18.43 14.56 -1.59
CA GLY A 942 -18.11 15.28 -2.83
C GLY A 942 -16.94 16.27 -2.68
N THR A 943 -16.42 16.76 -3.81
CA THR A 943 -15.28 17.70 -3.83
C THR A 943 -15.58 19.04 -3.14
N SER A 944 -16.85 19.43 -3.01
CA SER A 944 -17.26 20.60 -2.25
C SER A 944 -17.23 20.41 -0.73
N GLY A 945 -17.04 19.17 -0.26
CA GLY A 945 -17.37 18.76 1.12
C GLY A 945 -18.88 18.69 1.37
N GLY A 946 -19.24 18.54 2.64
CA GLY A 946 -20.59 18.28 3.12
C GLY A 946 -20.72 16.87 3.71
N LYS A 947 -21.69 16.69 4.63
CA LYS A 947 -21.89 15.43 5.37
C LYS A 947 -21.79 14.20 4.46
N PRO A 948 -21.20 13.09 4.93
CA PRO A 948 -21.08 11.88 4.13
C PRO A 948 -22.46 11.36 3.72
N SER A 949 -22.62 11.06 2.44
CA SER A 949 -23.67 10.16 1.96
C SER A 949 -23.14 8.74 2.04
N TRP A 950 -23.97 7.83 2.54
CA TRP A 950 -23.61 6.42 2.64
C TRP A 950 -24.30 5.68 1.50
N GLU A 951 -23.49 5.15 0.60
CA GLU A 951 -23.94 4.54 -0.65
C GLU A 951 -23.58 3.05 -0.64
N SER A 952 -24.42 2.19 -1.20
CA SER A 952 -24.12 0.76 -1.38
C SER A 952 -24.03 0.38 -2.88
N PRO A 953 -23.00 0.86 -3.62
CA PRO A 953 -22.84 0.49 -5.02
C PRO A 953 -22.63 -1.02 -5.18
N GLU A 954 -23.09 -1.58 -6.30
CA GLU A 954 -22.89 -2.99 -6.64
C GLU A 954 -21.42 -3.34 -6.91
N GLY A 955 -21.08 -4.62 -6.75
CA GLY A 955 -19.76 -5.18 -7.09
C GLY A 955 -18.79 -5.24 -5.90
N VAL A 956 -17.64 -5.89 -6.12
CA VAL A 956 -16.58 -6.01 -5.11
C VAL A 956 -15.60 -4.86 -5.26
N ARG A 957 -15.28 -4.20 -4.15
CA ARG A 957 -14.42 -3.01 -4.14
C ARG A 957 -13.39 -3.05 -3.01
N PHE A 958 -12.22 -2.50 -3.30
CA PHE A 958 -11.17 -2.27 -2.32
C PHE A 958 -10.79 -0.78 -2.35
N PRO A 959 -11.61 0.11 -1.74
CA PRO A 959 -11.37 1.54 -1.83
C PRO A 959 -10.09 1.91 -1.08
N ARG A 960 -9.15 2.57 -1.74
CA ARG A 960 -7.92 3.08 -1.11
C ARG A 960 -8.18 4.06 0.05
N PHE A 961 -9.26 4.83 -0.06
CA PHE A 961 -9.54 6.01 0.78
C PHE A 961 -10.68 5.83 1.77
N GLY A 962 -10.58 6.49 2.92
CA GLY A 962 -11.48 6.48 4.08
C GLY A 962 -12.92 6.67 3.67
N HIS A 963 -13.05 7.63 2.77
CA HIS A 963 -14.19 7.98 1.98
C HIS A 963 -13.71 8.28 0.57
N VAL A 964 -14.59 8.09 -0.40
CA VAL A 964 -14.34 8.40 -1.81
C VAL A 964 -15.05 9.70 -2.19
N LEU A 965 -14.63 10.33 -3.28
CA LEU A 965 -15.29 11.57 -3.74
C LEU A 965 -16.43 11.31 -4.74
N THR A 966 -16.59 10.06 -5.18
CA THR A 966 -17.68 9.61 -6.05
C THR A 966 -18.03 8.15 -5.73
N SER A 967 -19.33 7.82 -5.76
CA SER A 967 -19.83 6.45 -5.60
C SER A 967 -19.57 5.57 -6.83
N ASN A 968 -19.26 6.17 -7.98
CA ASN A 968 -19.02 5.45 -9.22
C ASN A 968 -17.67 4.71 -9.17
N GLY A 969 -17.71 3.39 -9.34
CA GLY A 969 -16.52 2.56 -9.48
C GLY A 969 -16.04 2.51 -10.93
N TRP A 970 -14.72 2.47 -11.12
CA TRP A 970 -14.10 2.39 -12.43
C TRP A 970 -13.97 0.94 -12.91
N THR A 971 -14.38 0.66 -14.15
CA THR A 971 -14.39 -0.65 -14.82
C THR A 971 -13.51 -0.69 -16.07
N LYS A 972 -12.26 -0.21 -15.96
CA LYS A 972 -11.29 -0.09 -17.08
C LYS A 972 -11.76 0.80 -18.25
N GLN A 973 -12.58 1.80 -17.95
CA GLN A 973 -13.03 2.83 -18.90
C GLN A 973 -11.90 3.82 -19.26
N ALA A 974 -12.15 4.74 -20.19
CA ALA A 974 -11.18 5.75 -20.62
C ALA A 974 -10.59 6.57 -19.45
N GLY A 975 -9.32 6.96 -19.55
CA GLY A 975 -8.62 7.70 -18.49
C GLY A 975 -9.15 9.12 -18.20
N SER A 976 -10.02 9.66 -19.05
CA SER A 976 -10.78 10.88 -18.78
C SER A 976 -11.93 10.68 -17.79
N ASP A 977 -12.30 9.44 -17.46
CA ASP A 977 -13.33 9.14 -16.47
C ASP A 977 -12.87 9.59 -15.07
N PRO A 978 -13.60 10.52 -14.40
CA PRO A 978 -13.28 10.96 -13.05
C PRO A 978 -13.24 9.84 -12.01
N SER A 979 -13.94 8.72 -12.24
CA SER A 979 -14.00 7.59 -11.29
C SER A 979 -12.63 6.93 -11.06
N PHE A 980 -11.75 6.91 -12.06
CA PHE A 980 -10.37 6.42 -11.92
C PHE A 980 -9.53 7.27 -10.94
N TRP A 981 -9.79 8.59 -10.90
CA TRP A 981 -8.98 9.56 -10.17
C TRP A 981 -9.48 9.88 -8.77
N ARG A 982 -10.78 9.70 -8.54
CA ARG A 982 -11.48 10.15 -7.31
C ARG A 982 -12.36 9.09 -6.66
N GLY A 983 -12.58 7.96 -7.35
CA GLY A 983 -13.40 6.83 -6.92
C GLY A 983 -12.54 5.66 -6.48
N TYR A 984 -12.79 4.49 -7.07
CA TYR A 984 -12.16 3.22 -6.73
C TYR A 984 -12.29 2.22 -7.91
N ARG A 985 -11.53 1.13 -7.89
CA ARG A 985 -11.69 0.00 -8.84
C ARG A 985 -12.87 -0.90 -8.43
N SER A 986 -13.81 -1.15 -9.33
CA SER A 986 -14.94 -2.08 -9.11
C SER A 986 -14.78 -3.39 -9.90
N LEU A 987 -14.73 -4.53 -9.22
CA LEU A 987 -14.44 -5.83 -9.83
C LEU A 987 -15.73 -6.63 -10.11
N GLY A 988 -15.79 -7.21 -11.31
CA GLY A 988 -16.80 -8.21 -11.67
C GLY A 988 -16.45 -9.62 -11.19
N ASN A 989 -17.40 -10.55 -11.28
CA ASN A 989 -17.20 -11.94 -10.81
C ASN A 989 -16.08 -12.67 -11.58
N ASP A 990 -16.00 -12.51 -12.91
CA ASP A 990 -14.96 -13.15 -13.73
C ASP A 990 -13.55 -12.64 -13.36
N GLU A 991 -13.42 -11.33 -13.13
CA GLU A 991 -12.15 -10.74 -12.68
C GLU A 991 -11.74 -11.24 -11.28
N LEU A 992 -12.70 -11.53 -10.41
CA LEU A 992 -12.44 -12.13 -9.10
C LEU A 992 -12.01 -13.60 -9.22
N ASP A 993 -12.60 -14.36 -10.15
CA ASP A 993 -12.17 -15.71 -10.47
C ASP A 993 -10.72 -15.73 -10.96
N ASP A 994 -10.40 -14.87 -11.92
CA ASP A 994 -9.04 -14.74 -12.47
C ASP A 994 -8.04 -14.34 -11.39
N LEU A 995 -8.40 -13.38 -10.53
CA LEU A 995 -7.55 -12.94 -9.42
C LEU A 995 -7.33 -14.06 -8.40
N ALA A 996 -8.39 -14.78 -8.00
CA ALA A 996 -8.28 -15.89 -7.05
C ALA A 996 -7.38 -17.02 -7.60
N GLU A 997 -7.51 -17.33 -8.89
CA GLU A 997 -6.67 -18.32 -9.57
C GLU A 997 -5.21 -17.87 -9.64
N ALA A 998 -4.96 -16.60 -9.98
CA ALA A 998 -3.62 -16.04 -10.00
C ALA A 998 -2.96 -16.01 -8.61
N ILE A 999 -3.72 -15.74 -7.55
CA ILE A 999 -3.21 -15.81 -6.16
C ILE A 999 -2.81 -17.24 -5.82
N VAL A 1000 -3.66 -18.24 -6.10
CA VAL A 1000 -3.33 -19.65 -5.86
C VAL A 1000 -2.09 -20.08 -6.62
N ALA A 1001 -1.91 -19.62 -7.87
CA ALA A 1001 -0.70 -19.89 -8.64
C ALA A 1001 0.56 -19.33 -7.96
N GLU A 1002 0.52 -18.07 -7.48
CA GLU A 1002 1.64 -17.49 -6.74
C GLU A 1002 1.90 -18.18 -5.40
N VAL A 1003 0.84 -18.62 -4.71
CA VAL A 1003 0.94 -19.35 -3.43
C VAL A 1003 1.59 -20.72 -3.63
N ARG A 1004 1.22 -21.47 -4.67
CA ARG A 1004 1.86 -22.76 -5.00
C ARG A 1004 3.32 -22.61 -5.40
N GLU A 1005 3.63 -21.55 -6.12
CA GLU A 1005 4.96 -21.36 -6.69
C GLU A 1005 5.97 -20.80 -5.68
N ARG A 1006 5.52 -19.98 -4.72
CA ARG A 1006 6.40 -19.32 -3.72
C ARG A 1006 6.26 -19.90 -2.31
N GLY A 1007 5.17 -20.60 -2.04
CA GLY A 1007 4.85 -21.10 -0.71
C GLY A 1007 5.70 -22.30 -0.27
N PRO A 1008 5.56 -22.72 0.99
CA PRO A 1008 4.74 -22.12 2.03
C PRO A 1008 5.39 -20.86 2.62
N PHE A 1009 4.61 -19.79 2.79
CA PHE A 1009 5.06 -18.56 3.45
C PHE A 1009 5.21 -18.80 4.96
N ARG A 1010 6.38 -18.49 5.53
CA ARG A 1010 6.73 -18.73 6.95
C ARG A 1010 6.31 -17.58 7.88
N SER A 1011 5.92 -16.44 7.33
CA SER A 1011 5.42 -15.29 8.08
C SER A 1011 4.47 -14.44 7.24
N PHE A 1012 3.64 -13.62 7.88
CA PHE A 1012 2.74 -12.76 7.12
C PHE A 1012 3.52 -11.69 6.36
N ALA A 1013 4.62 -11.17 6.92
CA ALA A 1013 5.50 -10.25 6.21
C ALA A 1013 6.13 -10.87 4.94
N GLU A 1014 6.46 -12.15 4.94
CA GLU A 1014 6.98 -12.86 3.76
C GLU A 1014 5.94 -12.96 2.65
N PHE A 1015 4.67 -13.23 3.00
CA PHE A 1015 3.57 -13.19 2.04
C PHE A 1015 3.32 -11.78 1.47
N VAL A 1016 3.55 -10.74 2.27
CA VAL A 1016 3.41 -9.36 1.79
C VAL A 1016 4.60 -8.95 0.91
N ASN A 1017 5.82 -9.41 1.23
CA ASN A 1017 7.04 -8.94 0.59
C ASN A 1017 7.42 -9.70 -0.68
N ARG A 1018 8.31 -9.08 -1.47
CA ARG A 1018 9.12 -9.75 -2.50
C ARG A 1018 10.18 -10.63 -1.84
N ASP A 1019 10.68 -11.63 -2.55
CA ASP A 1019 11.81 -12.45 -2.12
C ASP A 1019 13.09 -12.03 -2.88
N PRO A 1020 14.01 -11.27 -2.24
CA PRO A 1020 15.27 -10.87 -2.88
C PRO A 1020 16.24 -12.04 -3.10
N GLU A 1021 16.08 -13.17 -2.42
CA GLU A 1021 16.97 -14.34 -2.48
C GLU A 1021 16.50 -15.41 -3.47
N SER A 1022 15.23 -15.37 -3.91
CA SER A 1022 14.67 -16.31 -4.90
C SER A 1022 15.53 -16.41 -6.15
N GLN A 1023 15.62 -17.59 -6.77
CA GLN A 1023 16.31 -17.75 -8.06
C GLN A 1023 15.50 -17.18 -9.23
N ARG A 1024 14.18 -17.02 -9.08
CA ARG A 1024 13.31 -16.49 -10.13
C ARG A 1024 13.30 -14.97 -10.04
N GLN A 1025 13.54 -14.31 -11.17
CA GLN A 1025 13.58 -12.84 -11.20
C GLN A 1025 12.23 -12.21 -10.81
N GLU A 1026 11.12 -12.83 -11.18
CA GLU A 1026 9.75 -12.35 -10.88
C GLU A 1026 9.49 -12.23 -9.37
N ASP A 1027 10.03 -13.15 -8.57
CA ASP A 1027 9.89 -13.14 -7.11
C ASP A 1027 10.64 -11.99 -6.45
N ARG A 1028 11.75 -11.59 -7.07
CA ARG A 1028 12.56 -10.46 -6.61
C ARG A 1028 11.93 -9.11 -6.95
N LEU A 1029 10.95 -9.06 -7.86
CA LEU A 1029 10.33 -7.81 -8.31
C LEU A 1029 9.21 -7.34 -7.38
N LYS A 1030 8.38 -8.27 -6.90
CA LYS A 1030 7.17 -7.93 -6.12
C LYS A 1030 6.67 -9.14 -5.33
N GLY A 1031 5.81 -8.89 -4.35
CA GLY A 1031 5.14 -9.92 -3.56
C GLY A 1031 4.04 -10.66 -4.33
N PRO A 1032 3.56 -11.80 -3.83
CA PRO A 1032 2.60 -12.68 -4.50
C PRO A 1032 1.28 -11.97 -4.86
N LEU A 1033 0.69 -11.21 -3.94
CA LEU A 1033 -0.58 -10.52 -4.21
C LEU A 1033 -0.43 -9.44 -5.30
N GLN A 1034 0.64 -8.65 -5.27
CA GLN A 1034 0.88 -7.65 -6.31
C GLN A 1034 1.19 -8.32 -7.67
N ALA A 1035 1.90 -9.44 -7.69
CA ALA A 1035 2.12 -10.23 -8.91
C ALA A 1035 0.80 -10.75 -9.52
N ALA A 1036 -0.08 -11.31 -8.68
CA ALA A 1036 -1.40 -11.77 -9.11
C ALA A 1036 -2.25 -10.62 -9.68
N LEU A 1037 -2.27 -9.47 -9.01
CA LEU A 1037 -2.96 -8.26 -9.46
C LEU A 1037 -2.44 -7.75 -10.80
N ASP A 1038 -1.12 -7.71 -10.98
CA ASP A 1038 -0.49 -7.20 -12.21
C ASP A 1038 -0.65 -8.16 -13.39
N ARG A 1039 -0.80 -9.48 -13.14
CA ARG A 1039 -1.14 -10.49 -14.16
C ARG A 1039 -2.61 -10.40 -14.61
N THR A 1040 -3.51 -9.90 -13.75
CA THR A 1040 -4.97 -9.95 -13.97
C THR A 1040 -5.61 -8.56 -13.99
N ILE A 1041 -5.94 -8.01 -12.82
CA ILE A 1041 -6.71 -6.78 -12.66
C ILE A 1041 -6.01 -5.56 -13.26
N ASN A 1042 -4.70 -5.43 -13.07
CA ASN A 1042 -3.91 -4.30 -13.58
C ASN A 1042 -3.33 -4.57 -14.98
N ALA A 1043 -3.70 -5.69 -15.60
CA ALA A 1043 -3.35 -5.97 -16.99
C ALA A 1043 -4.28 -5.22 -17.95
N ALA A 1044 -3.73 -4.88 -19.12
CA ALA A 1044 -4.46 -4.24 -20.23
C ALA A 1044 -5.19 -2.93 -19.85
N LEU A 1045 -4.60 -2.11 -18.97
CA LEU A 1045 -5.16 -0.79 -18.67
C LEU A 1045 -5.04 0.15 -19.89
N PRO A 1046 -5.99 1.10 -20.05
CA PRO A 1046 -5.93 2.08 -21.14
C PRO A 1046 -4.63 2.90 -21.11
N PRO A 1047 -3.96 3.14 -22.26
CA PRO A 1047 -2.70 3.89 -22.30
C PRO A 1047 -2.80 5.33 -21.75
N GLU A 1048 -4.00 5.90 -21.68
CA GLU A 1048 -4.26 7.23 -21.12
C GLU A 1048 -4.10 7.28 -19.59
N VAL A 1049 -4.33 6.16 -18.89
CA VAL A 1049 -4.18 6.09 -17.42
C VAL A 1049 -2.77 5.69 -16.98
N GLY A 1050 -1.98 5.09 -17.88
CA GLY A 1050 -0.59 4.73 -17.62
C GLY A 1050 -0.02 3.81 -18.69
N LYS A 1051 1.26 3.98 -19.01
CA LYS A 1051 2.00 3.08 -19.91
C LYS A 1051 2.96 2.18 -19.12
N PRO A 1052 3.44 1.06 -19.69
CA PRO A 1052 4.54 0.32 -19.10
C PRO A 1052 5.81 1.19 -18.98
N ALA A 1053 6.45 1.17 -17.82
CA ALA A 1053 7.71 1.86 -17.57
C ALA A 1053 8.89 1.05 -18.11
N THR A 1054 9.97 1.74 -18.50
CA THR A 1054 11.17 1.12 -19.07
C THR A 1054 12.41 1.54 -18.30
N GLN A 1055 13.30 0.59 -18.00
CA GLN A 1055 14.62 0.93 -17.47
C GLN A 1055 15.46 1.68 -18.52
N PRO A 1056 16.42 2.52 -18.11
CA PRO A 1056 17.08 3.48 -19.00
C PRO A 1056 18.59 3.41 -18.96
N THR A 1057 19.15 3.71 -20.11
CA THR A 1057 20.59 3.63 -20.35
C THR A 1057 21.35 4.71 -19.56
N GLY A 1058 22.40 4.32 -18.83
CA GLY A 1058 23.31 5.24 -18.14
C GLY A 1058 22.98 5.58 -16.68
N THR A 1059 21.91 5.00 -16.10
CA THR A 1059 21.39 5.39 -14.78
C THR A 1059 21.63 4.34 -13.70
N SER A 1060 21.58 4.74 -12.42
CA SER A 1060 21.66 3.82 -11.27
C SER A 1060 20.35 3.07 -10.97
N PHE A 1061 19.41 3.00 -11.93
CA PHE A 1061 18.16 2.26 -11.74
C PHE A 1061 18.39 0.77 -11.92
N SER A 1062 17.72 -0.02 -11.09
CA SER A 1062 17.69 -1.46 -11.25
C SER A 1062 16.65 -1.87 -12.29
N PRO A 1063 16.69 -3.13 -12.77
CA PRO A 1063 15.65 -3.67 -13.64
C PRO A 1063 14.25 -3.74 -13.00
N ALA A 1064 14.08 -3.32 -11.74
CA ALA A 1064 12.82 -3.39 -11.00
C ALA A 1064 11.65 -2.61 -11.62
N ILE A 1065 11.94 -1.59 -12.44
CA ILE A 1065 10.91 -0.72 -13.01
C ILE A 1065 10.42 -1.18 -14.39
N SER A 1066 11.13 -2.09 -15.05
CA SER A 1066 10.83 -2.49 -16.42
C SER A 1066 9.53 -3.29 -16.49
N GLY A 1067 8.56 -2.79 -17.26
CA GLY A 1067 7.26 -3.42 -17.45
C GLY A 1067 6.19 -3.01 -16.42
N GLU A 1068 6.57 -2.27 -15.37
CA GLU A 1068 5.61 -1.82 -14.35
C GLU A 1068 4.67 -0.73 -14.88
N ASN A 1069 3.43 -0.70 -14.41
CA ASN A 1069 2.46 0.27 -14.90
C ASN A 1069 2.60 1.62 -14.16
N GLN A 1070 2.68 2.70 -14.93
CA GLN A 1070 2.75 4.08 -14.43
C GLN A 1070 1.50 4.52 -13.65
N ALA A 1071 0.38 3.81 -13.81
CA ALA A 1071 -0.85 4.02 -13.06
C ALA A 1071 -0.73 3.63 -11.57
N SER A 1072 0.35 2.92 -11.19
CA SER A 1072 0.56 2.47 -9.82
C SER A 1072 0.58 3.65 -8.85
N GLY A 1073 -0.36 3.64 -7.90
CA GLY A 1073 -0.53 4.72 -6.92
C GLY A 1073 -1.83 5.53 -7.06
N PHE A 1074 -2.55 5.41 -8.17
CA PHE A 1074 -3.84 6.09 -8.35
C PHE A 1074 -5.02 5.27 -7.85
N ALA A 1075 -6.15 5.93 -7.59
CA ALA A 1075 -7.33 5.33 -6.96
C ALA A 1075 -7.94 4.17 -7.75
N GLY A 1076 -7.90 4.24 -9.09
CA GLY A 1076 -8.39 3.18 -9.97
C GLY A 1076 -7.39 2.05 -10.23
N TYR A 1077 -6.12 2.19 -9.81
CA TYR A 1077 -5.13 1.11 -9.87
C TYR A 1077 -5.16 0.31 -8.57
N LEU A 1078 -5.52 -0.97 -8.66
CA LEU A 1078 -5.68 -1.80 -7.47
C LEU A 1078 -4.30 -2.29 -7.01
N SER A 1079 -3.84 -1.82 -5.86
CA SER A 1079 -2.58 -2.26 -5.26
C SER A 1079 -2.83 -3.32 -4.18
N GLN A 1080 -1.78 -4.09 -3.87
CA GLN A 1080 -1.77 -5.02 -2.75
C GLN A 1080 -2.14 -4.33 -1.41
N GLY A 1081 -1.68 -3.09 -1.19
CA GLY A 1081 -2.03 -2.31 0.00
C GLY A 1081 -3.54 -2.05 0.14
N ASP A 1082 -4.22 -1.86 -0.99
CA ASP A 1082 -5.68 -1.63 -1.03
C ASP A 1082 -6.47 -2.87 -0.59
N ILE A 1083 -6.01 -4.09 -0.92
CA ILE A 1083 -6.60 -5.35 -0.45
C ILE A 1083 -6.27 -5.58 1.03
N LEU A 1084 -5.00 -5.40 1.40
CA LEU A 1084 -4.53 -5.69 2.76
C LEU A 1084 -5.14 -4.76 3.81
N GLN A 1085 -5.46 -3.51 3.48
CA GLN A 1085 -6.16 -2.64 4.45
C GLN A 1085 -7.51 -3.23 4.88
N CYS A 1086 -8.19 -3.98 4.00
CA CYS A 1086 -9.50 -4.55 4.26
C CYS A 1086 -9.43 -5.97 4.84
N LEU A 1087 -8.57 -6.81 4.27
CA LEU A 1087 -8.56 -8.24 4.57
C LEU A 1087 -7.50 -8.64 5.59
N ALA A 1088 -6.42 -7.87 5.79
CA ALA A 1088 -5.36 -8.27 6.71
C ALA A 1088 -5.81 -8.60 8.15
N PRO A 1089 -6.88 -8.01 8.73
CA PRO A 1089 -7.37 -8.41 10.05
C PRO A 1089 -7.82 -9.87 10.14
N VAL A 1090 -8.19 -10.49 9.01
CA VAL A 1090 -8.62 -11.89 8.95
C VAL A 1090 -7.58 -12.81 8.31
N LEU A 1091 -6.50 -12.28 7.73
CA LEU A 1091 -5.45 -13.10 7.11
C LEU A 1091 -4.40 -13.56 8.14
N GLY A 1092 -3.91 -14.78 7.98
CA GLY A 1092 -2.80 -15.34 8.73
C GLY A 1092 -2.04 -16.38 7.91
N VAL A 1093 -0.92 -16.89 8.43
CA VAL A 1093 -0.12 -17.96 7.77
C VAL A 1093 -0.28 -19.33 8.44
N ARG A 1094 -1.18 -19.42 9.41
CA ARG A 1094 -1.43 -20.63 10.19
C ARG A 1094 -2.90 -20.76 10.48
N SER A 1095 -3.29 -22.00 10.70
CA SER A 1095 -4.62 -22.35 11.14
C SER A 1095 -4.61 -22.73 12.60
N ASP A 1096 -5.73 -22.43 13.26
CA ASP A 1096 -5.99 -22.75 14.66
C ASP A 1096 -7.22 -23.68 14.79
N TYR A 1097 -7.83 -24.08 13.68
CA TYR A 1097 -8.98 -24.97 13.61
C TYR A 1097 -8.72 -26.10 12.63
N PHE A 1098 -8.91 -27.34 13.09
CA PHE A 1098 -8.58 -28.55 12.33
C PHE A 1098 -9.69 -29.60 12.44
N ARG A 1099 -9.84 -30.37 11.37
CA ARG A 1099 -10.68 -31.56 11.32
C ARG A 1099 -9.81 -32.80 11.42
N VAL A 1100 -10.07 -33.65 12.40
CA VAL A 1100 -9.38 -34.92 12.60
C VAL A 1100 -10.33 -36.04 12.23
N VAL A 1101 -9.94 -36.85 11.23
CA VAL A 1101 -10.67 -38.05 10.84
C VAL A 1101 -9.80 -39.25 11.18
N THR A 1102 -10.39 -40.28 11.80
CA THR A 1102 -9.67 -41.50 12.14
C THR A 1102 -10.44 -42.74 11.74
N LEU A 1103 -9.68 -43.81 11.50
CA LEU A 1103 -10.15 -45.14 11.19
C LEU A 1103 -9.52 -46.13 12.17
N GLY A 1104 -10.32 -47.05 12.65
CA GLY A 1104 -9.86 -48.26 13.32
C GLY A 1104 -10.43 -49.49 12.62
N GLU A 1105 -9.57 -50.50 12.44
CA GLU A 1105 -9.93 -51.79 11.89
C GLU A 1105 -9.63 -52.89 12.90
N ALA A 1106 -10.43 -53.95 12.85
CA ALA A 1106 -10.16 -55.22 13.52
C ALA A 1106 -10.11 -56.30 12.44
N SER A 1107 -9.03 -57.08 12.43
CA SER A 1107 -8.76 -58.13 11.44
C SER A 1107 -8.51 -59.47 12.12
N ASP A 1108 -8.74 -60.56 11.39
CA ASP A 1108 -8.36 -61.90 11.84
C ASP A 1108 -6.84 -62.15 11.72
N ALA A 1109 -6.37 -63.29 12.22
CA ALA A 1109 -4.95 -63.69 12.12
C ALA A 1109 -4.43 -63.88 10.69
N ARG A 1110 -5.32 -63.96 9.69
CA ARG A 1110 -4.98 -64.05 8.25
C ARG A 1110 -4.94 -62.68 7.57
N GLY A 1111 -5.25 -61.60 8.30
CA GLY A 1111 -5.28 -60.23 7.78
C GLY A 1111 -6.61 -59.82 7.14
N THR A 1112 -7.68 -60.62 7.28
CA THR A 1112 -9.01 -60.27 6.77
C THR A 1112 -9.68 -59.27 7.71
N VAL A 1113 -10.08 -58.11 7.21
CA VAL A 1113 -10.79 -57.09 8.01
C VAL A 1113 -12.18 -57.58 8.37
N LEU A 1114 -12.46 -57.71 9.67
CA LEU A 1114 -13.73 -58.15 10.24
C LEU A 1114 -14.67 -56.99 10.60
N ALA A 1115 -14.12 -55.84 10.98
CA ALA A 1115 -14.88 -54.63 11.29
C ALA A 1115 -14.07 -53.35 11.04
N ARG A 1116 -14.77 -52.27 10.67
CA ARG A 1116 -14.22 -50.91 10.51
C ARG A 1116 -15.06 -49.90 11.28
N ALA A 1117 -14.41 -48.99 11.99
CA ALA A 1117 -15.07 -47.87 12.65
C ALA A 1117 -14.33 -46.57 12.31
N ARG A 1118 -15.08 -45.54 11.92
CA ARG A 1118 -14.55 -44.21 11.63
C ARG A 1118 -15.17 -43.15 12.54
N CYS A 1119 -14.38 -42.20 12.99
CA CYS A 1119 -14.89 -41.04 13.71
C CYS A 1119 -14.19 -39.75 13.29
N GLU A 1120 -14.86 -38.65 13.60
CA GLU A 1120 -14.45 -37.30 13.24
C GLU A 1120 -14.51 -36.41 14.47
N ALA A 1121 -13.53 -35.52 14.60
CA ALA A 1121 -13.53 -34.46 15.59
C ALA A 1121 -13.07 -33.14 14.97
N PHE A 1122 -13.69 -32.03 15.38
CA PHE A 1122 -13.16 -30.71 15.12
C PHE A 1122 -12.45 -30.19 16.37
N VAL A 1123 -11.27 -29.60 16.17
CA VAL A 1123 -10.36 -29.22 17.26
C VAL A 1123 -9.92 -27.78 17.06
N GLN A 1124 -10.09 -26.96 18.12
CA GLN A 1124 -9.76 -25.53 18.13
C GLN A 1124 -8.59 -25.27 19.08
N ARG A 1125 -7.59 -24.53 18.62
CA ARG A 1125 -6.50 -24.00 19.45
C ARG A 1125 -7.01 -22.81 20.24
N LEU A 1126 -6.71 -22.79 21.53
CA LEU A 1126 -7.12 -21.72 22.43
C LEU A 1126 -5.95 -20.80 22.77
N PRO A 1127 -6.22 -19.59 23.28
CA PRO A 1127 -5.16 -18.73 23.82
C PRO A 1127 -4.35 -19.38 24.95
N ASP A 1128 -4.96 -20.23 25.78
CA ASP A 1128 -4.24 -20.75 26.95
C ASP A 1128 -3.18 -21.78 26.58
N PHE A 1129 -2.10 -21.80 27.36
CA PHE A 1129 -1.08 -22.83 27.28
C PHE A 1129 -1.55 -24.18 27.83
N VAL A 1130 -0.88 -25.27 27.43
CA VAL A 1130 -1.17 -26.63 27.93
C VAL A 1130 -0.99 -26.70 29.44
N ASP A 1131 0.13 -26.18 29.93
CA ASP A 1131 0.41 -25.99 31.34
C ASP A 1131 0.04 -24.55 31.76
N ARG A 1132 -0.77 -24.45 32.82
CA ARG A 1132 -1.30 -23.17 33.34
C ARG A 1132 -0.25 -22.35 34.09
N LEU A 1133 0.99 -22.83 34.23
CA LEU A 1133 2.09 -22.07 34.82
C LEU A 1133 2.38 -20.76 34.07
N ASP A 1134 2.24 -20.77 32.74
CA ASP A 1134 2.49 -19.60 31.90
C ASP A 1134 1.19 -18.85 31.58
N SER A 1135 1.23 -17.51 31.70
CA SER A 1135 0.12 -16.66 31.25
C SER A 1135 -0.09 -16.82 29.75
N PRO A 1136 -1.33 -16.83 29.25
CA PRO A 1136 -1.62 -16.83 27.81
C PRO A 1136 -1.04 -15.64 27.03
N GLY A 1137 -0.78 -14.51 27.71
CA GLY A 1137 -0.11 -13.34 27.16
C GLY A 1137 1.41 -13.39 27.26
N ALA A 1138 2.00 -14.49 27.75
CA ALA A 1138 3.45 -14.66 27.82
C ALA A 1138 4.06 -14.81 26.41
N ARG A 1139 5.24 -14.23 26.21
CA ARG A 1139 6.03 -14.44 24.99
C ARG A 1139 6.72 -15.79 25.07
N THR A 1140 6.99 -16.41 23.92
CA THR A 1140 7.66 -17.72 23.85
C THR A 1140 9.02 -17.72 24.55
N ALA A 1141 9.77 -16.63 24.46
CA ALA A 1141 11.06 -16.47 25.15
C ALA A 1141 10.93 -16.42 26.68
N ASP A 1142 9.76 -16.04 27.20
CA ASP A 1142 9.49 -15.85 28.63
C ASP A 1142 8.79 -17.06 29.27
N LEU A 1143 8.52 -18.13 28.50
CA LEU A 1143 7.84 -19.33 29.00
C LEU A 1143 8.68 -20.05 30.06
N GLN A 1144 8.08 -20.31 31.22
CA GLN A 1144 8.69 -20.99 32.35
C GLN A 1144 8.49 -22.51 32.26
N SER A 1145 7.35 -22.99 31.77
CA SER A 1145 7.06 -24.43 31.70
C SER A 1145 7.82 -25.10 30.54
N PRO A 1146 8.61 -26.16 30.81
CA PRO A 1146 9.20 -26.98 29.75
C PRO A 1146 8.14 -27.64 28.85
N VAL A 1147 6.95 -27.93 29.41
CA VAL A 1147 5.82 -28.48 28.67
C VAL A 1147 5.34 -27.47 27.63
N ASN A 1148 5.17 -26.21 28.02
CA ASN A 1148 4.72 -25.15 27.10
C ASN A 1148 5.76 -24.81 26.03
N ARG A 1149 7.05 -24.90 26.34
CA ARG A 1149 8.12 -24.72 25.33
C ARG A 1149 8.06 -25.80 24.23
N LYS A 1150 7.62 -27.01 24.58
CA LYS A 1150 7.50 -28.13 23.62
C LYS A 1150 6.15 -28.16 22.91
N PHE A 1151 5.06 -28.04 23.66
CA PHE A 1151 3.70 -28.26 23.15
C PHE A 1151 2.90 -26.98 22.93
N GLY A 1152 3.32 -25.83 23.45
CA GLY A 1152 2.67 -24.55 23.21
C GLY A 1152 1.23 -24.45 23.73
N ARG A 1153 0.35 -23.83 22.94
CA ARG A 1153 -1.04 -23.53 23.31
C ARG A 1153 -1.93 -24.75 23.17
N ARG A 1154 -2.88 -24.90 24.09
CA ARG A 1154 -3.75 -26.07 24.17
C ARG A 1154 -4.77 -26.12 23.04
N PHE A 1155 -5.05 -27.34 22.58
CA PHE A 1155 -6.19 -27.64 21.72
C PHE A 1155 -7.38 -28.16 22.53
N GLN A 1156 -8.59 -27.83 22.09
CA GLN A 1156 -9.85 -28.34 22.65
C GLN A 1156 -10.70 -28.96 21.55
N ILE A 1157 -11.26 -30.15 21.81
CA ILE A 1157 -12.26 -30.78 20.95
C ILE A 1157 -13.56 -29.99 21.07
N VAL A 1158 -14.03 -29.46 19.93
CA VAL A 1158 -15.27 -28.69 19.81
C VAL A 1158 -16.45 -29.61 19.52
N SER A 1159 -16.27 -30.60 18.65
CA SER A 1159 -17.28 -31.60 18.32
C SER A 1159 -16.65 -32.96 18.05
N PHE A 1160 -17.43 -34.02 18.26
CA PHE A 1160 -17.03 -35.40 17.98
C PHE A 1160 -18.24 -36.19 17.49
N ARG A 1161 -18.08 -36.98 16.43
CA ARG A 1161 -19.10 -37.91 15.95
C ARG A 1161 -18.52 -39.19 15.34
N TRP A 1162 -19.32 -40.25 15.33
CA TRP A 1162 -19.03 -41.47 14.58
C TRP A 1162 -19.62 -41.33 13.17
N LEU A 1163 -18.85 -41.72 12.15
CA LEU A 1163 -19.29 -41.66 10.75
C LEU A 1163 -20.03 -42.95 10.37
N ALA A 1164 -21.11 -42.83 9.61
CA ALA A 1164 -21.85 -43.97 9.07
C ALA A 1164 -21.06 -44.64 7.93
N PRO A 1165 -21.28 -45.93 7.63
CA PRO A 1165 -20.59 -46.62 6.53
C PRO A 1165 -20.80 -45.99 5.15
N THR A 1166 -21.84 -45.19 4.97
CA THR A 1166 -22.18 -44.47 3.74
C THR A 1166 -21.48 -43.12 3.61
N GLU A 1167 -20.99 -42.54 4.70
CA GLU A 1167 -20.27 -41.26 4.75
C GLU A 1167 -18.75 -41.46 4.60
N ALA A 1168 -18.29 -42.63 4.15
CA ALA A 1168 -17.02 -43.23 4.52
C ALA A 1168 -16.21 -43.87 3.39
#